data_AF-A0A7J6P7Z2-F1
#
_entry.id   AF-A0A7J6P7Z2-F1
#
_cell.length_a   1.000
_cell.length_b   1.000
_cell.length_c   1.000
_cell.angle_alpha   90.00
_cell.angle_beta   90.00
_cell.angle_gamma   90.00
#
_symmetry.space_group_name_H-M   'P 1'
#
loop_
_entity.id
_entity.type
_entity.pdbx_description
1 polymer ?
#
loop_
_entity_poly.entity_id
_entity_poly.type
_entity_poly.pdbx_seq_one_letter_code
_entity_poly.pdbx_strand_id
1 'polypeptide(L)'
;MATVDGLQDQMLGIVVAKEEPDIEAKRVSLVVESAQSKAQLKEIEDRILALLSSATGNILDDEELIETLSNSKIASQKIEEQVQQQERTAAQIQETRQSYRPLALRSASLFFVVSDLCIVDPMYQYSLDWFIMIFIMSIDQAEKANSPPERMANLASSTIRLLYVMVCRSLFEAHRLLYSMQLAFKMQEVDKELNFKQMRLFLTGGGGGGAPSEGKPADTAWLTDISWGRVLELSKLGETFQDFHEVFKSQLEGWKAIFDSDNPRDMEWPNSFDKKCTPLEKALVLLAIRADALVPAIQEIVEKKLGNFFLEPPPFDLEACYNDSKSSIPLVFVLSSGSDPMADIIKLAEGKDMLANISAISLGQGQGPKAMAALEEGTKHGKWVLLQNCHLAVSWMPVLEKVVEDFREDEINPEFRLWLTAMPSPAFPISVLQNGIKMTLEPPKGLKNSLVRAYMGMEEEWFESCSKPHAFKKLLFGLCFFHAVILERRQFGPLGWNIPYQFSEPDRDISRQQLKNFLDEFEGIPWKALSYMVAEANYGGRVTDAQDRRAIVHILTDYYTERILKDDYKFSVSGIYFAPKEGTLSSYMEYIRGLPINQTPEVFWLHNNANLTAAINEGMEILKTAVMLMPKTGGGDAEEGEKEQSPEEIYGEKAAEIVATLPKNFDVEAVQRAYPVRYDQCLNTVLVQELLKCNKLLTRLRDTLVNLQKAVKGQVVFSPDLEEVAEGLLSNKVPSVWAKVSYPSLKPLGSYVADFLQRLQFFEDWIKMDAPTVFWFSGFFFQQAFLTGVLQNFARKDKIAIDRCIWNMEVLKADITAPEEPERGCIIRGLFMDGARWDDDTMVIADSFPKVLFSEVPYIWLKPVEMDKDETNYGRIYTCPVYKTSERRGTLSTSGHSTNHVMMIFLPIAPEHDETFWVKRGVAMLTQIDD
;
A
#
# COMPACT_ATOMS: atom_id res chain seq x y z
N MET A 1 17.82 -2.43 -23.86
CA MET A 1 16.84 -3.32 -23.18
C MET A 1 17.41 -4.73 -23.22
N ALA A 2 17.69 -5.32 -22.06
CA ALA A 2 18.16 -6.71 -21.98
C ALA A 2 16.95 -7.65 -22.10
N THR A 3 17.08 -8.73 -22.88
CA THR A 3 16.08 -9.81 -22.91
C THR A 3 16.42 -10.86 -21.86
N VAL A 4 15.42 -11.66 -21.44
CA VAL A 4 15.63 -12.77 -20.50
C VAL A 4 16.70 -13.73 -21.04
N ASP A 5 16.61 -14.09 -22.31
CA ASP A 5 17.58 -15.00 -22.95
C ASP A 5 19.00 -14.41 -22.97
N GLY A 6 19.12 -13.12 -23.31
CA GLY A 6 20.41 -12.44 -23.35
C GLY A 6 21.07 -12.36 -21.97
N LEU A 7 20.28 -12.05 -20.94
CA LEU A 7 20.77 -12.00 -19.56
C LEU A 7 21.08 -13.40 -19.02
N GLN A 8 20.27 -14.40 -19.36
CA GLN A 8 20.52 -15.79 -19.02
C GLN A 8 21.88 -16.25 -19.57
N ASP A 9 22.19 -15.97 -20.83
CA ASP A 9 23.47 -16.35 -21.43
C ASP A 9 24.65 -15.63 -20.77
N GLN A 10 24.47 -14.38 -20.37
CA GLN A 10 25.47 -13.62 -19.63
C GLN A 10 25.72 -14.20 -18.23
N MET A 11 24.66 -14.46 -17.46
CA MET A 11 24.75 -15.08 -16.13
C MET A 11 25.40 -16.47 -16.21
N LEU A 12 25.06 -17.24 -17.26
CA LEU A 12 25.65 -18.54 -17.51
C LEU A 12 27.16 -18.46 -17.74
N GLY A 13 27.61 -17.48 -18.53
CA GLY A 13 29.03 -17.23 -18.74
C GLY A 13 29.77 -16.91 -17.44
N ILE A 14 29.17 -16.07 -16.59
CA ILE A 14 29.77 -15.64 -15.31
C ILE A 14 29.90 -16.82 -14.33
N VAL A 15 28.85 -17.62 -14.16
CA VAL A 15 28.89 -18.80 -13.27
C VAL A 15 29.97 -19.76 -13.70
N VAL A 16 30.03 -20.08 -14.99
CA VAL A 16 30.96 -21.08 -15.52
C VAL A 16 32.40 -20.57 -15.41
N ALA A 17 32.64 -19.28 -15.66
CA ALA A 17 33.95 -18.66 -15.48
C ALA A 17 34.44 -18.70 -14.02
N LYS A 18 33.53 -18.68 -13.04
CA LYS A 18 33.85 -18.69 -11.61
C LYS A 18 33.95 -20.10 -11.03
N GLU A 19 33.03 -20.99 -11.35
CA GLU A 19 33.01 -22.36 -10.84
C GLU A 19 33.98 -23.28 -11.57
N GLU A 20 34.14 -23.10 -12.90
CA GLU A 20 34.92 -23.99 -13.78
C GLU A 20 35.83 -23.17 -14.72
N PRO A 21 36.80 -22.40 -14.17
CA PRO A 21 37.64 -21.51 -14.97
C PRO A 21 38.46 -22.25 -16.04
N ASP A 22 38.86 -23.49 -15.77
CA ASP A 22 39.61 -24.33 -16.72
C ASP A 22 38.76 -24.73 -17.93
N ILE A 23 37.47 -24.98 -17.73
CA ILE A 23 36.53 -25.33 -18.80
C ILE A 23 36.26 -24.10 -19.68
N GLU A 24 36.07 -22.92 -19.05
CA GLU A 24 35.85 -21.68 -19.80
C GLU A 24 37.10 -21.26 -20.59
N ALA A 25 38.31 -21.42 -20.02
CA ALA A 25 39.56 -21.17 -20.74
C ALA A 25 39.73 -22.10 -21.95
N LYS A 26 39.43 -23.41 -21.80
CA LYS A 26 39.42 -24.38 -22.90
C LYS A 26 38.38 -24.04 -23.97
N ARG A 27 37.21 -23.53 -23.58
CA ARG A 27 36.18 -23.09 -24.52
C ARG A 27 36.69 -21.95 -25.40
N VAL A 28 37.28 -20.93 -24.77
CA VAL A 28 37.81 -19.76 -25.48
C VAL A 28 38.93 -20.17 -26.43
N SER A 29 39.84 -21.06 -26.02
CA SER A 29 40.90 -21.57 -26.89
C SER A 29 40.33 -22.38 -28.06
N LEU A 30 39.37 -23.28 -27.81
CA LEU A 30 38.74 -24.10 -28.84
C LEU A 30 37.97 -23.29 -29.88
N VAL A 31 37.35 -22.17 -29.49
CA VAL A 31 36.69 -21.27 -30.44
C VAL A 31 37.69 -20.66 -31.41
N VAL A 32 38.85 -20.24 -30.91
CA VAL A 32 39.93 -19.67 -31.75
C VAL A 32 40.55 -20.76 -32.63
N GLU A 33 40.88 -21.92 -32.07
CA GLU A 33 41.44 -23.05 -32.81
C GLU A 33 40.49 -23.56 -33.90
N SER A 34 39.19 -23.69 -33.59
CA SER A 34 38.19 -24.14 -34.57
C SER A 34 38.01 -23.14 -35.71
N ALA A 35 38.03 -21.83 -35.42
CA ALA A 35 37.99 -20.81 -36.45
C ALA A 35 39.21 -20.87 -37.38
N GLN A 36 40.40 -21.08 -36.81
CA GLN A 36 41.64 -21.27 -37.57
C GLN A 36 41.62 -22.54 -38.43
N SER A 37 41.21 -23.68 -37.86
CA SER A 37 41.09 -24.95 -38.57
C SER A 37 40.08 -24.87 -39.73
N LYS A 38 38.93 -24.22 -39.55
CA LYS A 38 37.95 -24.00 -40.63
C LYS A 38 38.47 -23.08 -41.73
N ALA A 39 39.22 -22.03 -41.37
CA ALA A 39 39.85 -21.15 -42.34
C ALA A 39 40.90 -21.88 -43.18
N GLN A 40 41.76 -22.69 -42.54
CA GLN A 40 42.76 -23.52 -43.23
C GLN A 40 42.12 -24.55 -44.16
N LEU A 41 41.02 -25.18 -43.73
CA LEU A 41 40.29 -26.15 -44.55
C LEU A 41 39.74 -25.48 -45.82
N LYS A 42 39.15 -24.29 -45.69
CA LYS A 42 38.69 -23.50 -46.84
C LYS A 42 39.82 -23.05 -47.75
N GLU A 43 40.97 -22.64 -47.20
CA GLU A 43 42.13 -22.26 -48.00
C GLU A 43 42.69 -23.44 -48.81
N ILE A 44 42.68 -24.65 -48.23
CA ILE A 44 43.06 -25.88 -48.93
C ILE A 44 42.04 -26.23 -50.01
N GLU A 45 40.73 -26.09 -49.75
CA GLU A 45 39.68 -26.29 -50.76
C GLU A 45 39.80 -25.30 -51.92
N ASP A 46 39.98 -24.01 -51.63
CA ASP A 46 40.16 -22.95 -52.63
C ASP A 46 41.44 -23.20 -53.45
N ARG A 47 42.52 -23.70 -52.81
CA ARG A 47 43.76 -24.08 -53.49
C ARG A 47 43.57 -25.29 -54.40
N ILE A 48 42.82 -26.31 -53.98
CA ILE A 48 42.47 -27.47 -54.80
C ILE A 48 41.64 -27.03 -56.02
N LEU A 49 40.63 -26.18 -55.81
CA LEU A 49 39.78 -25.64 -56.87
C LEU A 49 40.59 -24.80 -57.87
N ALA A 50 41.50 -23.95 -57.38
CA ALA A 50 42.38 -23.16 -58.22
C ALA A 50 43.27 -24.05 -59.10
N LEU A 51 43.92 -25.05 -58.51
CA LEU A 51 44.80 -26.00 -59.20
C LEU A 51 44.03 -26.82 -60.27
N LEU A 52 42.81 -27.27 -59.95
CA LEU A 52 41.93 -27.96 -60.90
C LEU A 52 41.45 -27.05 -62.04
N SER A 53 41.22 -25.75 -61.78
CA SER A 53 40.80 -24.79 -62.80
C SER A 53 41.94 -24.36 -63.74
N SER A 54 43.18 -24.34 -63.25
CA SER A 54 44.37 -23.95 -64.02
C SER A 54 44.95 -25.09 -64.86
N ALA A 55 44.57 -26.34 -64.57
CA ALA A 55 45.04 -27.50 -65.30
C ALA A 55 44.47 -27.51 -66.74
N THR A 56 45.36 -27.43 -67.74
CA THR A 56 45.00 -27.48 -69.17
C THR A 56 45.68 -28.68 -69.83
N GLY A 57 44.91 -29.71 -70.20
CA GLY A 57 45.42 -30.97 -70.76
C GLY A 57 44.95 -32.21 -70.00
N ASN A 58 45.59 -33.35 -70.24
CA ASN A 58 45.26 -34.62 -69.57
C ASN A 58 45.81 -34.62 -68.14
N ILE A 59 44.92 -34.44 -67.16
CA ILE A 59 45.22 -34.27 -65.71
C ILE A 59 46.01 -35.45 -65.13
N LEU A 60 45.96 -36.62 -65.78
CA LEU A 60 46.66 -37.84 -65.37
C LEU A 60 48.18 -37.83 -65.67
N ASP A 61 48.66 -36.90 -66.51
CA ASP A 61 50.06 -36.83 -66.93
C ASP A 61 50.88 -35.79 -66.15
N ASP A 62 50.25 -35.02 -65.26
CA ASP A 62 50.89 -33.98 -64.44
C ASP A 62 51.22 -34.53 -63.03
N GLU A 63 52.39 -35.16 -62.90
CA GLU A 63 52.87 -35.75 -61.64
C GLU A 63 52.93 -34.72 -60.50
N GLU A 64 53.29 -33.46 -60.79
CA GLU A 64 53.42 -32.40 -59.79
C GLU A 64 52.05 -31.96 -59.27
N LEU A 65 51.06 -31.88 -60.15
CA LEU A 65 49.66 -31.64 -59.80
C LEU A 65 49.09 -32.79 -58.95
N ILE A 66 49.36 -34.05 -59.33
CA ILE A 66 48.89 -35.25 -58.60
C ILE A 66 49.49 -35.33 -57.20
N GLU A 67 50.80 -35.06 -57.06
CA GLU A 67 51.48 -35.07 -55.77
C GLU A 67 50.97 -33.94 -54.86
N THR A 68 50.76 -32.74 -55.42
CA THR A 68 50.21 -31.59 -54.69
C THR A 68 48.77 -31.82 -54.25
N LEU A 69 47.91 -32.39 -55.10
CA LEU A 69 46.54 -32.79 -54.76
C LEU A 69 46.51 -33.88 -53.68
N SER A 70 47.40 -34.87 -53.76
CA SER A 70 47.53 -35.91 -52.75
C SER A 70 47.93 -35.33 -51.38
N ASN A 71 48.95 -34.45 -51.36
CA ASN A 71 49.40 -33.80 -50.13
C ASN A 71 48.35 -32.86 -49.54
N SER A 72 47.65 -32.07 -50.37
CA SER A 72 46.52 -31.23 -49.95
C SER A 72 45.33 -32.05 -49.45
N LYS A 73 45.05 -33.21 -50.04
CA LYS A 73 44.00 -34.14 -49.58
C LYS A 73 44.33 -34.75 -48.23
N ILE A 74 45.57 -35.19 -48.01
CA ILE A 74 46.03 -35.72 -46.71
C ILE A 74 45.98 -34.63 -45.63
N ALA A 75 46.39 -33.39 -45.96
CA ALA A 75 46.30 -32.25 -45.05
C ALA A 75 44.84 -31.89 -44.71
N SER A 76 43.96 -31.89 -45.71
CA SER A 76 42.51 -31.66 -45.54
C SER A 76 41.88 -32.71 -44.62
N GLN A 77 42.15 -34.02 -44.84
CA GLN A 77 41.66 -35.10 -43.98
C GLN A 77 42.13 -34.97 -42.53
N LYS A 78 43.39 -34.57 -42.31
CA LYS A 78 43.94 -34.37 -40.96
C LYS A 78 43.28 -33.20 -40.24
N ILE A 79 43.01 -32.10 -40.94
CA ILE A 79 42.30 -30.94 -40.38
C ILE A 79 40.84 -31.31 -40.12
N GLU A 80 40.21 -32.09 -41.00
CA GLU A 80 38.84 -32.58 -40.84
C GLU A 80 38.68 -33.48 -39.59
N GLU A 81 39.63 -34.39 -39.34
CA GLU A 81 39.71 -35.15 -38.09
C GLU A 81 39.87 -34.25 -36.86
N GLN A 82 40.73 -33.23 -36.96
CA GLN A 82 40.91 -32.23 -35.90
C GLN A 82 39.63 -31.44 -35.61
N VAL A 83 38.92 -31.00 -36.65
CA VAL A 83 37.64 -30.30 -36.53
C VAL A 83 36.61 -31.21 -35.87
N GLN A 84 36.51 -32.49 -36.24
CA GLN A 84 35.62 -33.44 -35.57
C GLN A 84 35.96 -33.63 -34.09
N GLN A 85 37.26 -33.66 -33.74
CA GLN A 85 37.69 -33.77 -32.34
C GLN A 85 37.39 -32.50 -31.53
N GLN A 86 37.58 -31.32 -32.15
CA GLN A 86 37.19 -30.03 -31.57
C GLN A 86 35.68 -29.96 -31.36
N GLU A 87 34.87 -30.43 -32.31
CA GLU A 87 33.40 -30.48 -32.18
C GLU A 87 32.94 -31.40 -31.04
N ARG A 88 33.55 -32.58 -30.88
CA ARG A 88 33.28 -33.46 -29.74
C ARG A 88 33.64 -32.81 -28.40
N THR A 89 34.79 -32.15 -28.35
CA THR A 89 35.25 -31.45 -27.14
C THR A 89 34.33 -30.26 -26.83
N ALA A 90 33.91 -29.52 -27.86
CA ALA A 90 32.96 -28.41 -27.72
C ALA A 90 31.59 -28.90 -27.23
N ALA A 91 31.12 -30.07 -27.70
CA ALA A 91 29.89 -30.68 -27.22
C ALA A 91 29.97 -31.07 -25.73
N GLN A 92 31.08 -31.65 -25.27
CA GLN A 92 31.31 -31.96 -23.86
C GLN A 92 31.35 -30.70 -22.98
N ILE A 93 32.04 -29.64 -23.44
CA ILE A 93 32.07 -28.35 -22.74
C ILE A 93 30.68 -27.75 -22.66
N GLN A 94 29.91 -27.83 -23.75
CA GLN A 94 28.55 -27.33 -23.80
C GLN A 94 27.65 -28.12 -22.84
N GLU A 95 27.81 -29.43 -22.72
CA GLU A 95 27.06 -30.26 -21.77
C GLU A 95 27.29 -29.81 -20.32
N THR A 96 28.56 -29.64 -19.92
CA THR A 96 28.88 -29.11 -18.58
C THR A 96 28.31 -27.71 -18.38
N ARG A 97 28.38 -26.84 -19.40
CA ARG A 97 27.80 -25.50 -19.35
C ARG A 97 26.27 -25.55 -19.16
N GLN A 98 25.58 -26.44 -19.86
CA GLN A 98 24.12 -26.58 -19.76
C GLN A 98 23.67 -27.00 -18.37
N SER A 99 24.52 -27.65 -17.56
CA SER A 99 24.17 -28.00 -16.17
C SER A 99 23.90 -26.77 -15.29
N TYR A 100 24.56 -25.63 -15.55
CA TYR A 100 24.37 -24.37 -14.82
C TYR A 100 23.24 -23.49 -15.39
N ARG A 101 22.65 -23.89 -16.52
CA ARG A 101 21.60 -23.11 -17.19
C ARG A 101 20.36 -22.85 -16.32
N PRO A 102 19.88 -23.79 -15.47
CA PRO A 102 18.75 -23.52 -14.57
C PRO A 102 19.05 -22.41 -13.56
N LEU A 103 20.28 -22.36 -13.02
CA LEU A 103 20.71 -21.28 -12.13
C LEU A 103 20.73 -19.93 -12.87
N ALA A 104 21.30 -19.90 -14.07
CA ALA A 104 21.35 -18.69 -14.88
C ALA A 104 19.95 -18.16 -15.25
N LEU A 105 19.00 -19.06 -15.57
CA LEU A 105 17.61 -18.69 -15.84
C LEU A 105 16.93 -18.11 -14.59
N ARG A 106 17.13 -18.74 -13.42
CA ARG A 106 16.60 -18.24 -12.14
C ARG A 106 17.15 -16.86 -11.83
N SER A 107 18.46 -16.67 -11.90
CA SER A 107 19.11 -15.36 -11.67
C SER A 107 18.64 -14.29 -12.67
N ALA A 108 18.58 -14.60 -13.96
CA ALA A 108 18.09 -13.65 -14.96
C ALA A 108 16.64 -13.25 -14.70
N SER A 109 15.79 -14.19 -14.29
CA SER A 109 14.39 -13.91 -13.94
C SER A 109 14.24 -12.99 -12.72
N LEU A 110 15.12 -13.15 -11.72
CA LEU A 110 15.15 -12.31 -10.52
C LEU A 110 15.50 -10.85 -10.84
N PHE A 111 16.36 -10.59 -11.83
CA PHE A 111 16.69 -9.21 -12.23
C PHE A 111 15.45 -8.43 -12.68
N PHE A 112 14.56 -9.05 -13.47
CA PHE A 112 13.35 -8.37 -13.94
C PHE A 112 12.39 -8.02 -12.80
N VAL A 113 12.24 -8.92 -11.81
CA VAL A 113 11.46 -8.62 -10.59
C VAL A 113 12.00 -7.37 -9.89
N VAL A 114 13.32 -7.26 -9.78
CA VAL A 114 13.98 -6.10 -9.15
C VAL A 114 13.89 -4.84 -10.02
N SER A 115 13.98 -4.98 -11.34
CA SER A 115 13.82 -3.88 -12.31
C SER A 115 12.43 -3.27 -12.25
N ASP A 116 11.41 -4.10 -12.09
CA ASP A 116 10.01 -3.66 -12.11
C ASP A 116 9.61 -2.93 -10.81
N LEU A 117 10.42 -3.02 -9.74
CA LEU A 117 10.18 -2.28 -8.49
C LEU A 117 10.15 -0.76 -8.69
N CYS A 118 10.77 -0.23 -9.75
CA CYS A 118 10.70 1.19 -10.07
C CYS A 118 9.28 1.69 -10.40
N ILE A 119 8.36 0.78 -10.75
CA ILE A 119 6.94 1.07 -10.97
C ILE A 119 6.24 1.30 -9.63
N VAL A 120 6.69 0.63 -8.55
CA VAL A 120 6.15 0.81 -7.19
C VAL A 120 6.60 2.15 -6.61
N ASP A 121 7.90 2.43 -6.65
CA ASP A 121 8.46 3.71 -6.21
C ASP A 121 9.61 4.12 -7.16
N PRO A 122 9.63 5.38 -7.66
CA PRO A 122 10.66 5.83 -8.59
C PRO A 122 12.09 5.75 -8.02
N MET A 123 12.26 5.68 -6.70
CA MET A 123 13.56 5.52 -6.04
C MET A 123 14.11 4.08 -6.11
N TYR A 124 13.28 3.09 -6.46
CA TYR A 124 13.68 1.67 -6.55
C TYR A 124 14.30 1.33 -7.90
N GLN A 125 15.41 2.00 -8.21
CA GLN A 125 16.17 1.82 -9.45
C GLN A 125 17.43 1.01 -9.17
N TYR A 126 17.72 -0.01 -9.98
CA TYR A 126 18.92 -0.83 -9.84
C TYR A 126 19.59 -1.01 -11.20
N SER A 127 20.91 -0.83 -11.27
CA SER A 127 21.65 -1.11 -12.51
C SER A 127 21.85 -2.61 -12.72
N LEU A 128 22.04 -2.99 -13.98
CA LEU A 128 22.45 -4.35 -14.32
C LEU A 128 23.83 -4.68 -13.74
N ASP A 129 24.76 -3.72 -13.75
CA ASP A 129 26.11 -3.91 -13.21
C ASP A 129 26.08 -4.18 -11.70
N TRP A 130 25.23 -3.47 -10.95
CA TRP A 130 25.01 -3.74 -9.53
C TRP A 130 24.46 -5.16 -9.31
N PHE A 131 23.49 -5.58 -10.12
CA PHE A 131 22.94 -6.94 -10.04
C PHE A 131 24.00 -8.02 -10.33
N ILE A 132 24.83 -7.80 -11.35
CA ILE A 132 25.95 -8.68 -11.70
C ILE A 132 26.94 -8.77 -10.55
N MET A 133 27.27 -7.64 -9.91
CA MET A 133 28.17 -7.61 -8.76
C MET A 133 27.62 -8.47 -7.61
N ILE A 134 26.32 -8.33 -7.28
CA ILE A 134 25.67 -9.16 -6.26
C ILE A 134 25.70 -10.63 -6.64
N PHE A 135 25.46 -10.95 -7.90
CA PHE A 135 25.50 -12.33 -8.36
C PHE A 135 26.90 -12.94 -8.17
N ILE A 136 27.95 -12.21 -8.53
CA ILE A 136 29.34 -12.64 -8.32
C ILE A 136 29.63 -12.81 -6.81
N MET A 137 29.25 -11.83 -5.99
CA MET A 137 29.42 -11.92 -4.53
C MET A 137 28.70 -13.14 -3.95
N SER A 138 27.51 -13.46 -4.47
CA SER A 138 26.73 -14.61 -4.00
C SER A 138 27.39 -15.96 -4.34
N ILE A 139 28.08 -16.04 -5.48
CA ILE A 139 28.85 -17.24 -5.88
C ILE A 139 30.06 -17.40 -4.94
N ASP A 140 30.76 -16.31 -4.66
CA ASP A 140 31.95 -16.30 -3.80
C ASP A 140 31.60 -16.64 -2.34
N GLN A 141 30.43 -16.23 -1.85
CA GLN A 141 29.94 -16.51 -0.49
C GLN A 141 29.21 -17.86 -0.35
N ALA A 142 28.80 -18.49 -1.45
CA ALA A 142 28.02 -19.73 -1.39
C ALA A 142 28.82 -20.88 -0.78
N GLU A 143 28.16 -21.69 0.06
CA GLU A 143 28.76 -22.87 0.69
C GLU A 143 29.23 -23.89 -0.36
N LYS A 144 30.51 -24.28 -0.27
CA LYS A 144 31.10 -25.28 -1.17
C LYS A 144 30.53 -26.65 -0.86
N ALA A 145 30.21 -27.42 -1.90
CA ALA A 145 29.71 -28.78 -1.80
C ALA A 145 30.44 -29.69 -2.79
N ASN A 146 30.59 -30.96 -2.43
CA ASN A 146 31.29 -31.95 -3.27
C ASN A 146 30.39 -32.55 -4.36
N SER A 147 29.07 -32.40 -4.22
CA SER A 147 28.06 -32.91 -5.13
C SER A 147 27.55 -31.78 -6.05
N PRO A 148 27.59 -31.92 -7.40
CA PRO A 148 27.14 -30.85 -8.30
C PRO A 148 25.69 -30.39 -8.05
N PRO A 149 24.69 -31.28 -7.81
CA PRO A 149 23.33 -30.86 -7.45
C PRO A 149 23.25 -30.03 -6.16
N GLU A 150 24.01 -30.42 -5.14
CA GLU A 150 24.04 -29.72 -3.85
C GLU A 150 24.72 -28.36 -3.99
N ARG A 151 25.81 -28.28 -4.76
CA ARG A 151 26.49 -27.01 -5.06
C ARG A 151 25.56 -26.05 -5.81
N MET A 152 24.81 -26.54 -6.80
CA MET A 152 23.81 -25.72 -7.52
C MET A 152 22.71 -25.19 -6.59
N ALA A 153 22.22 -26.02 -5.65
CA ALA A 153 21.23 -25.58 -4.68
C ALA A 153 21.80 -24.50 -3.73
N ASN A 154 23.04 -24.65 -3.28
CA ASN A 154 23.72 -23.66 -2.44
C ASN A 154 23.93 -22.34 -3.18
N LEU A 155 24.35 -22.38 -4.44
CA LEU A 155 24.50 -21.19 -5.30
C LEU A 155 23.16 -20.47 -5.51
N ALA A 156 22.10 -21.23 -5.83
CA ALA A 156 20.76 -20.66 -6.01
C ALA A 156 20.25 -20.01 -4.73
N SER A 157 20.39 -20.69 -3.58
CA SER A 157 19.97 -20.20 -2.26
C SER A 157 20.76 -18.95 -1.85
N SER A 158 22.08 -18.95 -2.04
CA SER A 158 22.95 -17.78 -1.78
C SER A 158 22.54 -16.57 -2.62
N THR A 159 22.31 -16.78 -3.92
CA THR A 159 21.93 -15.72 -4.87
C THR A 159 20.65 -15.00 -4.43
N ILE A 160 19.58 -15.76 -4.19
CA ILE A 160 18.28 -15.17 -3.84
C ILE A 160 18.30 -14.53 -2.45
N ARG A 161 19.02 -15.11 -1.48
CA ARG A 161 19.13 -14.56 -0.12
C ARG A 161 19.91 -13.26 -0.09
N LEU A 162 21.07 -13.21 -0.76
CA LEU A 162 21.88 -12.00 -0.81
C LEU A 162 21.13 -10.87 -1.55
N LEU A 163 20.49 -11.20 -2.68
CA LEU A 163 19.65 -10.26 -3.40
C LEU A 163 18.50 -9.73 -2.54
N TYR A 164 17.80 -10.61 -1.81
CA TYR A 164 16.72 -10.22 -0.90
C TYR A 164 17.20 -9.25 0.17
N VAL A 165 18.30 -9.55 0.85
CA VAL A 165 18.86 -8.68 1.90
C VAL A 165 19.25 -7.31 1.33
N MET A 166 19.93 -7.28 0.18
CA MET A 166 20.38 -6.03 -0.43
C MET A 166 19.22 -5.16 -0.91
N VAL A 167 18.19 -5.76 -1.51
CA VAL A 167 17.00 -5.03 -1.96
C VAL A 167 16.18 -4.55 -0.76
N CYS A 168 15.94 -5.37 0.27
CA CYS A 168 15.16 -4.99 1.45
C CYS A 168 15.73 -3.79 2.23
N ARG A 169 17.05 -3.55 2.18
CA ARG A 169 17.68 -2.33 2.74
C ARG A 169 17.15 -1.05 2.11
N SER A 170 16.75 -1.13 0.83
CA SER A 170 16.27 0.00 0.03
C SER A 170 14.74 0.06 -0.10
N LEU A 171 14.01 -0.88 0.49
CA LEU A 171 12.55 -0.93 0.44
C LEU A 171 11.92 -0.47 1.76
N PHE A 172 10.87 0.35 1.63
CA PHE A 172 9.98 0.65 2.75
C PHE A 172 9.27 -0.62 3.20
N GLU A 173 8.94 -0.71 4.50
CA GLU A 173 8.29 -1.86 5.12
C GLU A 173 7.03 -2.30 4.36
N ALA A 174 6.24 -1.33 3.87
CA ALA A 174 5.02 -1.57 3.12
C ALA A 174 5.22 -2.40 1.83
N HIS A 175 6.41 -2.38 1.25
CA HIS A 175 6.71 -3.04 -0.02
C HIS A 175 7.51 -4.35 0.15
N ARG A 176 7.97 -4.70 1.36
CA ARG A 176 8.81 -5.88 1.59
C ARG A 176 8.04 -7.18 1.35
N LEU A 177 6.83 -7.31 1.89
CA LEU A 177 5.99 -8.49 1.67
C LEU A 177 5.56 -8.63 0.20
N LEU A 178 5.26 -7.50 -0.46
CA LEU A 178 5.01 -7.46 -1.90
C LEU A 178 6.20 -8.04 -2.68
N TYR A 179 7.42 -7.58 -2.37
CA TYR A 179 8.63 -8.08 -3.02
C TYR A 179 8.83 -9.58 -2.77
N SER A 180 8.67 -10.06 -1.54
CA SER A 180 8.73 -11.50 -1.23
C SER A 180 7.69 -12.32 -2.00
N MET A 181 6.47 -11.80 -2.16
CA MET A 181 5.41 -12.41 -2.96
C MET A 181 5.79 -12.48 -4.45
N GLN A 182 6.33 -11.40 -5.00
CA GLN A 182 6.79 -11.37 -6.40
C GLN A 182 7.94 -12.35 -6.65
N LEU A 183 8.89 -12.45 -5.72
CA LEU A 183 9.95 -13.47 -5.77
C LEU A 183 9.35 -14.88 -5.77
N ALA A 184 8.38 -15.15 -4.90
CA ALA A 184 7.73 -16.46 -4.80
C ALA A 184 7.00 -16.83 -6.11
N PHE A 185 6.20 -15.91 -6.65
CA PHE A 185 5.52 -16.12 -7.94
C PHE A 185 6.51 -16.29 -9.09
N LYS A 186 7.58 -15.50 -9.16
CA LYS A 186 8.59 -15.66 -10.21
C LYS A 186 9.29 -17.02 -10.12
N MET A 187 9.57 -17.52 -8.91
CA MET A 187 10.14 -18.85 -8.75
C MET A 187 9.14 -19.96 -9.13
N GLN A 188 7.85 -19.81 -8.80
CA GLN A 188 6.81 -20.74 -9.25
C GLN A 188 6.62 -20.73 -10.77
N GLU A 189 6.75 -19.57 -11.40
CA GLU A 189 6.73 -19.42 -12.86
C GLU A 189 7.89 -20.18 -13.51
N VAL A 190 9.13 -19.95 -13.05
CA VAL A 190 10.33 -20.62 -13.58
C VAL A 190 10.25 -22.13 -13.38
N ASP A 191 9.69 -22.58 -12.25
CA ASP A 191 9.49 -24.00 -11.94
C ASP A 191 8.26 -24.61 -12.63
N LYS A 192 7.48 -23.82 -13.39
CA LYS A 192 6.25 -24.22 -14.10
C LYS A 192 5.15 -24.75 -13.17
N GLU A 193 5.09 -24.22 -11.95
CA GLU A 193 4.09 -24.55 -10.92
C GLU A 193 2.97 -23.50 -10.84
N LEU A 194 3.14 -22.33 -11.48
CA LEU A 194 2.23 -21.21 -11.36
C LEU A 194 1.07 -21.29 -12.35
N ASN A 195 -0.16 -21.24 -11.84
CA ASN A 195 -1.33 -21.04 -12.67
C ASN A 195 -1.59 -19.53 -12.87
N PHE A 196 -1.31 -19.02 -14.07
CA PHE A 196 -1.45 -17.60 -14.39
C PHE A 196 -2.90 -17.08 -14.28
N LYS A 197 -3.91 -17.91 -14.60
CA LYS A 197 -5.33 -17.52 -14.46
C LYS A 197 -5.68 -17.32 -12.98
N GLN A 198 -5.24 -18.23 -12.11
CA GLN A 198 -5.42 -18.13 -10.66
C GLN A 198 -4.66 -16.93 -10.07
N MET A 199 -3.41 -16.72 -10.46
CA MET A 199 -2.61 -15.58 -10.02
C MET A 199 -3.26 -14.26 -10.43
N ARG A 200 -3.71 -14.12 -11.68
CA ARG A 200 -4.37 -12.90 -12.17
C ARG A 200 -5.66 -12.62 -11.38
N LEU A 201 -6.47 -13.63 -11.11
CA LEU A 201 -7.67 -13.45 -10.27
C LEU A 201 -7.30 -13.00 -8.85
N PHE A 202 -6.29 -13.62 -8.25
CA PHE A 202 -5.82 -13.26 -6.92
C PHE A 202 -5.34 -11.81 -6.86
N LEU A 203 -4.49 -11.40 -7.79
CA LEU A 203 -3.93 -10.04 -7.84
C LEU A 203 -5.00 -8.98 -8.12
N THR A 204 -6.00 -9.28 -8.96
CA THR A 204 -7.09 -8.34 -9.24
C THR A 204 -8.11 -8.22 -8.10
N GLY A 205 -7.97 -9.01 -7.03
CA GLY A 205 -8.82 -8.95 -5.84
C GLY A 205 -10.16 -9.68 -5.97
N GLY A 206 -10.52 -10.16 -7.18
CA GLY A 206 -11.78 -10.83 -7.49
C GLY A 206 -13.04 -9.98 -7.24
N GLY A 207 -14.13 -10.30 -7.93
CA GLY A 207 -15.42 -9.62 -7.80
C GLY A 207 -15.63 -8.53 -8.84
N GLY A 208 -15.61 -8.91 -10.12
CA GLY A 208 -16.04 -8.05 -11.22
C GLY A 208 -17.39 -7.41 -10.89
N GLY A 209 -17.47 -6.08 -10.97
CA GLY A 209 -18.56 -5.23 -10.48
C GLY A 209 -19.93 -5.37 -11.16
N GLY A 210 -20.29 -6.55 -11.64
CA GLY A 210 -21.65 -6.91 -12.01
C GLY A 210 -22.41 -7.49 -10.82
N ALA A 211 -23.74 -7.37 -10.85
CA ALA A 211 -24.58 -8.15 -9.94
C ALA A 211 -24.28 -9.65 -10.14
N PRO A 212 -24.16 -10.44 -9.06
CA PRO A 212 -23.86 -11.86 -9.18
C PRO A 212 -24.91 -12.55 -10.07
N SER A 213 -24.46 -13.42 -10.97
CA SER A 213 -25.35 -14.13 -11.90
C SER A 213 -26.37 -15.02 -11.20
N GLU A 214 -26.05 -15.44 -9.97
CA GLU A 214 -26.94 -16.17 -9.08
C GLU A 214 -27.06 -15.44 -7.73
N GLY A 215 -28.27 -15.37 -7.20
CA GLY A 215 -28.51 -14.85 -5.85
C GLY A 215 -27.82 -15.70 -4.78
N LYS A 216 -27.38 -15.05 -3.69
CA LYS A 216 -26.80 -15.74 -2.53
C LYS A 216 -27.84 -16.64 -1.83
N PRO A 217 -27.42 -17.73 -1.16
CA PRO A 217 -28.34 -18.58 -0.39
C PRO A 217 -29.10 -17.81 0.71
N ALA A 218 -30.32 -18.24 1.02
CA ALA A 218 -31.19 -17.56 1.99
C ALA A 218 -30.60 -17.51 3.43
N ASP A 219 -29.68 -18.42 3.76
CA ASP A 219 -29.07 -18.56 5.10
C ASP A 219 -27.65 -17.95 5.21
N THR A 220 -27.26 -17.08 4.27
CA THR A 220 -25.92 -16.44 4.25
C THR A 220 -25.96 -14.93 4.48
N ALA A 221 -26.64 -14.48 5.53
CA ALA A 221 -26.64 -13.06 5.93
C ALA A 221 -25.24 -12.55 6.33
N TRP A 222 -24.35 -13.45 6.75
CA TRP A 222 -22.96 -13.16 7.11
C TRP A 222 -22.04 -12.95 5.89
N LEU A 223 -22.49 -13.29 4.68
CA LEU A 223 -21.73 -13.15 3.44
C LEU A 223 -22.22 -11.93 2.65
N THR A 224 -21.29 -11.06 2.26
CA THR A 224 -21.58 -9.90 1.40
C THR A 224 -21.80 -10.35 -0.04
N ASP A 225 -22.47 -9.51 -0.84
CA ASP A 225 -22.72 -9.81 -2.25
C ASP A 225 -21.42 -9.84 -3.07
N ILE A 226 -20.42 -9.06 -2.66
CA ILE A 226 -19.05 -9.06 -3.23
C ILE A 226 -18.36 -10.39 -2.93
N SER A 227 -18.40 -10.85 -1.68
CA SER A 227 -17.85 -12.15 -1.28
C SER A 227 -18.52 -13.29 -2.04
N TRP A 228 -19.84 -13.22 -2.25
CA TRP A 228 -20.55 -14.20 -3.08
C TRP A 228 -20.13 -14.14 -4.56
N GLY A 229 -19.99 -12.95 -5.12
CA GLY A 229 -19.44 -12.76 -6.47
C GLY A 229 -18.07 -13.41 -6.66
N ARG A 230 -17.18 -13.29 -5.66
CA ARG A 230 -15.87 -13.97 -5.64
C ARG A 230 -16.00 -15.50 -5.62
N VAL A 231 -16.95 -16.05 -4.85
CA VAL A 231 -17.22 -17.50 -4.83
C VAL A 231 -17.70 -18.01 -6.20
N LEU A 232 -18.55 -17.25 -6.88
CA LEU A 232 -19.00 -17.59 -8.24
C LEU A 232 -17.85 -17.51 -9.26
N GLU A 233 -16.97 -16.53 -9.16
CA GLU A 233 -15.77 -16.42 -10.01
C GLU A 233 -14.79 -17.57 -9.79
N LEU A 234 -14.62 -18.02 -8.54
CA LEU A 234 -13.80 -19.20 -8.24
C LEU A 234 -14.28 -20.43 -9.01
N SER A 235 -15.60 -20.59 -9.17
CA SER A 235 -16.17 -21.74 -9.90
C SER A 235 -15.78 -21.80 -11.38
N LYS A 236 -15.25 -20.71 -11.94
CA LYS A 236 -14.76 -20.64 -13.33
C LYS A 236 -13.29 -21.06 -13.46
N LEU A 237 -12.61 -21.38 -12.36
CA LEU A 237 -11.17 -21.69 -12.35
C LEU A 237 -10.85 -23.18 -12.25
N GLY A 238 -10.35 -23.76 -13.35
CA GLY A 238 -9.66 -25.06 -13.36
C GLY A 238 -10.48 -26.24 -12.81
N GLU A 239 -9.80 -27.36 -12.54
CA GLU A 239 -10.43 -28.59 -12.04
C GLU A 239 -10.73 -28.52 -10.53
N THR A 240 -9.86 -27.88 -9.73
CA THR A 240 -10.00 -27.81 -8.25
C THR A 240 -11.27 -27.10 -7.80
N PHE A 241 -11.69 -26.05 -8.51
CA PHE A 241 -12.87 -25.25 -8.17
C PHE A 241 -14.10 -25.55 -9.04
N GLN A 242 -14.08 -26.65 -9.81
CA GLN A 242 -15.25 -27.03 -10.59
C GLN A 242 -16.48 -27.17 -9.67
N ASP A 243 -17.54 -26.42 -10.00
CA ASP A 243 -18.78 -26.35 -9.22
C ASP A 243 -18.59 -25.96 -7.74
N PHE A 244 -17.56 -25.17 -7.41
CA PHE A 244 -17.24 -24.76 -6.04
C PHE A 244 -18.42 -24.07 -5.35
N HIS A 245 -19.21 -23.26 -6.07
CA HIS A 245 -20.43 -22.63 -5.54
C HIS A 245 -21.46 -23.65 -5.03
N GLU A 246 -21.63 -24.80 -5.69
CA GLU A 246 -22.52 -25.87 -5.23
C GLU A 246 -21.96 -26.60 -4.00
N VAL A 247 -20.64 -26.86 -3.98
CA VAL A 247 -19.97 -27.41 -2.80
C VAL A 247 -20.12 -26.47 -1.61
N PHE A 248 -19.97 -25.15 -1.84
CA PHE A 248 -20.15 -24.12 -0.83
C PHE A 248 -21.58 -24.11 -0.27
N LYS A 249 -22.60 -24.15 -1.14
CA LYS A 249 -24.02 -24.26 -0.77
C LYS A 249 -24.32 -25.52 0.03
N SER A 250 -23.65 -26.64 -0.26
CA SER A 250 -23.88 -27.92 0.42
C SER A 250 -23.34 -27.99 1.86
N GLN A 251 -22.38 -27.13 2.23
CA GLN A 251 -21.66 -27.18 3.52
C GLN A 251 -21.58 -25.80 4.19
N LEU A 252 -22.69 -25.05 4.17
CA LEU A 252 -22.74 -23.67 4.69
C LEU A 252 -22.31 -23.55 6.16
N GLU A 253 -22.68 -24.51 7.02
CA GLU A 253 -22.30 -24.48 8.44
C GLU A 253 -20.78 -24.56 8.65
N GLY A 254 -20.09 -25.40 7.87
CA GLY A 254 -18.64 -25.54 7.96
C GLY A 254 -17.91 -24.30 7.46
N TRP A 255 -18.39 -23.67 6.37
CA TRP A 255 -17.84 -22.40 5.89
C TRP A 255 -18.13 -21.23 6.84
N LYS A 256 -19.30 -21.24 7.48
CA LYS A 256 -19.64 -20.27 8.53
C LYS A 256 -18.71 -20.42 9.74
N ALA A 257 -18.37 -21.64 10.14
CA ALA A 257 -17.40 -21.87 11.22
C ALA A 257 -16.00 -21.29 10.90
N ILE A 258 -15.56 -21.38 9.63
CA ILE A 258 -14.31 -20.73 9.18
C ILE A 258 -14.45 -19.21 9.22
N PHE A 259 -15.57 -18.67 8.73
CA PHE A 259 -15.84 -17.23 8.78
C PHE A 259 -15.85 -16.69 10.21
N ASP A 260 -16.40 -17.46 11.15
CA ASP A 260 -16.54 -17.13 12.56
C ASP A 260 -15.24 -17.34 13.37
N SER A 261 -14.23 -18.00 12.80
CA SER A 261 -12.90 -18.17 13.41
C SER A 261 -12.09 -16.87 13.47
N ASP A 262 -11.20 -16.78 14.46
CA ASP A 262 -10.16 -15.76 14.53
C ASP A 262 -8.92 -16.15 13.71
N ASN A 263 -8.69 -17.46 13.53
CA ASN A 263 -7.56 -18.03 12.78
C ASN A 263 -8.10 -19.01 11.72
N PRO A 264 -8.68 -18.53 10.60
CA PRO A 264 -9.32 -19.38 9.59
C PRO A 264 -8.34 -20.33 8.87
N ARG A 265 -7.02 -20.11 8.97
CA ARG A 265 -6.00 -20.97 8.34
C ARG A 265 -5.73 -22.26 9.08
N ASP A 266 -5.84 -22.24 10.40
CA ASP A 266 -5.49 -23.38 11.25
C ASP A 266 -6.64 -24.38 11.37
N MET A 267 -7.81 -24.05 10.80
CA MET A 267 -8.99 -24.90 10.80
C MET A 267 -8.99 -25.87 9.62
N GLU A 268 -9.50 -27.07 9.84
CA GLU A 268 -9.81 -28.00 8.74
C GLU A 268 -11.03 -27.50 7.98
N TRP A 269 -10.93 -27.42 6.65
CA TRP A 269 -12.01 -26.90 5.83
C TRP A 269 -13.04 -27.99 5.49
N PRO A 270 -14.28 -27.63 5.15
CA PRO A 270 -15.31 -28.60 4.75
C PRO A 270 -14.78 -29.58 3.70
N ASN A 271 -15.09 -30.87 3.87
CA ASN A 271 -14.61 -31.95 2.99
C ASN A 271 -13.08 -32.06 2.85
N SER A 272 -12.34 -31.54 3.84
CA SER A 272 -10.87 -31.38 3.80
C SER A 272 -10.40 -30.67 2.52
N PHE A 273 -11.17 -29.67 2.07
CA PHE A 273 -10.90 -28.94 0.83
C PHE A 273 -9.53 -28.23 0.89
N ASP A 274 -9.12 -27.78 2.07
CA ASP A 274 -7.79 -27.21 2.34
C ASP A 274 -6.64 -28.14 1.92
N LYS A 275 -6.80 -29.47 2.11
CA LYS A 275 -5.77 -30.46 1.76
C LYS A 275 -5.65 -30.69 0.25
N LYS A 276 -6.66 -30.31 -0.52
CA LYS A 276 -6.68 -30.42 -1.98
C LYS A 276 -6.14 -29.16 -2.66
N CYS A 277 -6.09 -28.04 -1.93
CA CYS A 277 -5.70 -26.74 -2.46
C CYS A 277 -4.20 -26.49 -2.33
N THR A 278 -3.61 -25.89 -3.36
CA THR A 278 -2.32 -25.20 -3.27
C THR A 278 -2.43 -23.95 -2.38
N PRO A 279 -1.30 -23.39 -1.88
CA PRO A 279 -1.33 -22.14 -1.10
C PRO A 279 -2.02 -20.97 -1.83
N LEU A 280 -1.86 -20.87 -3.15
CA LEU A 280 -2.54 -19.84 -3.96
C LEU A 280 -4.07 -20.07 -4.00
N GLU A 281 -4.50 -21.31 -4.17
CA GLU A 281 -5.93 -21.66 -4.16
C GLU A 281 -6.56 -21.42 -2.77
N LYS A 282 -5.84 -21.72 -1.68
CA LYS A 282 -6.28 -21.36 -0.33
C LYS A 282 -6.42 -19.84 -0.17
N ALA A 283 -5.44 -19.07 -0.66
CA ALA A 283 -5.48 -17.62 -0.60
C ALA A 283 -6.67 -17.03 -1.37
N LEU A 284 -7.03 -17.63 -2.51
CA LEU A 284 -8.23 -17.26 -3.28
C LEU A 284 -9.54 -17.52 -2.51
N VAL A 285 -9.66 -18.65 -1.82
CA VAL A 285 -10.83 -18.93 -0.97
C VAL A 285 -10.91 -17.94 0.18
N LEU A 286 -9.78 -17.69 0.87
CA LEU A 286 -9.71 -16.69 1.94
C LEU A 286 -10.06 -15.28 1.43
N LEU A 287 -9.61 -14.88 0.23
CA LEU A 287 -9.98 -13.60 -0.38
C LEU A 287 -11.50 -13.48 -0.59
N ALA A 288 -12.19 -14.59 -0.87
CA ALA A 288 -13.64 -14.60 -1.02
C ALA A 288 -14.38 -14.46 0.33
N ILE A 289 -13.98 -15.20 1.36
CA ILE A 289 -14.75 -15.28 2.64
C ILE A 289 -14.17 -14.47 3.80
N ARG A 290 -12.84 -14.29 3.86
CA ARG A 290 -12.06 -13.69 4.96
C ARG A 290 -10.93 -12.83 4.41
N ALA A 291 -11.28 -11.74 3.75
CA ALA A 291 -10.32 -10.82 3.14
C ALA A 291 -9.32 -10.21 4.14
N ASP A 292 -9.65 -10.15 5.43
CA ASP A 292 -8.74 -9.73 6.50
C ASP A 292 -7.58 -10.73 6.72
N ALA A 293 -7.79 -12.00 6.39
CA ALA A 293 -6.77 -13.04 6.45
C ALA A 293 -5.91 -13.09 5.17
N LEU A 294 -5.91 -12.04 4.35
CA LEU A 294 -5.14 -12.00 3.11
C LEU A 294 -3.63 -11.87 3.35
N VAL A 295 -3.21 -10.93 4.22
CA VAL A 295 -1.78 -10.69 4.48
C VAL A 295 -1.07 -11.98 4.92
N PRO A 296 -1.56 -12.72 5.92
CA PRO A 296 -0.83 -13.90 6.30
C PRO A 296 -1.08 -15.11 5.37
N ALA A 297 -2.00 -15.02 4.38
CA ALA A 297 -2.12 -16.01 3.30
C ALA A 297 -1.05 -15.79 2.23
N ILE A 298 -0.70 -14.52 1.96
CA ILE A 298 0.47 -14.15 1.18
C ILE A 298 1.74 -14.65 1.86
N GLN A 299 1.84 -14.51 3.19
CA GLN A 299 2.96 -15.06 3.96
C GLN A 299 3.09 -16.59 3.80
N GLU A 300 1.98 -17.34 3.82
CA GLU A 300 2.01 -18.80 3.58
C GLU A 300 2.50 -19.15 2.17
N ILE A 301 2.10 -18.40 1.13
CA ILE A 301 2.60 -18.60 -0.24
C ILE A 301 4.13 -18.44 -0.27
N VAL A 302 4.64 -17.39 0.38
CA VAL A 302 6.08 -17.11 0.46
C VAL A 302 6.80 -18.18 1.30
N GLU A 303 6.28 -18.54 2.48
CA GLU A 303 6.88 -19.54 3.36
C GLU A 303 6.99 -20.89 2.65
N LYS A 304 5.93 -21.34 1.96
CA LYS A 304 5.93 -22.64 1.28
C LYS A 304 6.87 -22.68 0.09
N LYS A 305 7.07 -21.57 -0.62
CA LYS A 305 7.93 -21.54 -1.81
C LYS A 305 9.39 -21.18 -1.49
N LEU A 306 9.62 -20.19 -0.64
CA LEU A 306 10.95 -19.60 -0.36
C LEU A 306 11.43 -19.86 1.07
N GLY A 307 10.52 -20.05 2.03
CA GLY A 307 10.82 -20.26 3.46
C GLY A 307 10.73 -18.99 4.31
N ASN A 308 10.76 -19.17 5.64
CA ASN A 308 10.54 -18.10 6.64
C ASN A 308 11.56 -16.95 6.59
N PHE A 309 12.77 -17.20 6.07
CA PHE A 309 13.79 -16.15 5.92
C PHE A 309 13.30 -14.94 5.09
N PHE A 310 12.38 -15.15 4.15
CA PHE A 310 11.85 -14.09 3.28
C PHE A 310 10.65 -13.33 3.88
N LEU A 311 10.27 -13.66 5.11
CA LEU A 311 9.24 -12.97 5.89
C LEU A 311 9.84 -12.06 6.97
N GLU A 312 11.08 -12.35 7.39
CA GLU A 312 11.78 -11.59 8.42
C GLU A 312 12.79 -10.64 7.75
N PRO A 313 12.51 -9.33 7.69
CA PRO A 313 13.45 -8.40 7.08
C PRO A 313 14.71 -8.24 7.94
N PRO A 314 15.88 -8.07 7.31
CA PRO A 314 17.12 -7.84 8.05
C PRO A 314 17.07 -6.49 8.80
N PRO A 315 17.70 -6.38 9.98
CA PRO A 315 17.79 -5.12 10.70
C PRO A 315 18.58 -4.09 9.88
N PHE A 316 18.22 -2.81 10.02
CA PHE A 316 18.96 -1.72 9.39
C PHE A 316 20.36 -1.60 10.01
N ASP A 317 21.39 -1.63 9.15
CA ASP A 317 22.78 -1.49 9.53
C ASP A 317 23.48 -0.46 8.63
N LEU A 318 23.68 0.73 9.19
CA LEU A 318 24.32 1.85 8.50
C LEU A 318 25.82 1.60 8.27
N GLU A 319 26.50 0.90 9.18
CA GLU A 319 27.93 0.62 9.05
C GLU A 319 28.18 -0.39 7.92
N ALA A 320 27.33 -1.41 7.79
CA ALA A 320 27.38 -2.32 6.64
C ALA A 320 27.20 -1.57 5.31
N CYS A 321 26.22 -0.65 5.22
CA CYS A 321 26.01 0.16 4.01
C CYS A 321 27.22 1.05 3.69
N TYR A 322 27.87 1.61 4.71
CA TYR A 322 29.09 2.39 4.55
C TYR A 322 30.25 1.51 4.02
N ASN A 323 30.42 0.31 4.56
CA ASN A 323 31.49 -0.61 4.14
C ASN A 323 31.29 -1.13 2.71
N ASP A 324 30.03 -1.27 2.27
CA ASP A 324 29.69 -1.61 0.88
C ASP A 324 29.94 -0.42 -0.10
N SER A 325 30.11 0.81 0.42
CA SER A 325 30.29 2.03 -0.37
C SER A 325 31.74 2.35 -0.72
N LYS A 326 31.92 3.08 -1.82
CA LYS A 326 33.19 3.63 -2.29
C LYS A 326 33.11 5.15 -2.45
N SER A 327 34.24 5.81 -2.70
CA SER A 327 34.28 7.25 -2.97
C SER A 327 33.51 7.68 -4.22
N SER A 328 33.36 6.80 -5.20
CA SER A 328 32.58 7.00 -6.43
C SER A 328 31.10 6.63 -6.30
N ILE A 329 30.71 5.92 -5.23
CA ILE A 329 29.36 5.35 -5.04
C ILE A 329 28.62 6.17 -3.97
N PRO A 330 27.60 6.96 -4.34
CA PRO A 330 26.86 7.76 -3.37
C PRO A 330 25.98 6.89 -2.47
N LEU A 331 25.77 7.36 -1.25
CA LEU A 331 24.86 6.79 -0.25
C LEU A 331 23.58 7.63 -0.23
N VAL A 332 22.44 7.01 -0.50
CA VAL A 332 21.14 7.68 -0.65
C VAL A 332 20.18 7.21 0.42
N PHE A 333 19.82 8.11 1.34
CA PHE A 333 18.74 7.93 2.28
C PHE A 333 17.40 8.30 1.64
N VAL A 334 16.55 7.29 1.46
CA VAL A 334 15.15 7.44 1.06
C VAL A 334 14.33 7.55 2.34
N LEU A 335 13.86 8.76 2.62
CA LEU A 335 13.23 9.08 3.88
C LEU A 335 11.72 8.94 3.79
N SER A 336 11.13 8.30 4.79
CA SER A 336 9.73 8.55 5.10
C SER A 336 9.60 9.95 5.71
N SER A 337 8.45 10.58 5.51
CA SER A 337 8.25 11.93 6.03
C SER A 337 8.34 11.97 7.56
N GLY A 338 9.20 12.87 8.08
CA GLY A 338 9.45 13.02 9.51
C GLY A 338 10.63 12.21 10.07
N SER A 339 11.31 11.41 9.24
CA SER A 339 12.59 10.77 9.57
C SER A 339 13.78 11.66 9.17
N ASP A 340 14.84 11.67 9.99
CA ASP A 340 16.09 12.39 9.72
C ASP A 340 17.30 11.53 10.09
N PRO A 341 18.20 11.20 9.14
CA PRO A 341 19.38 10.36 9.39
C PRO A 341 20.54 11.13 10.04
N MET A 342 20.43 12.45 10.26
CA MET A 342 21.54 13.28 10.77
C MET A 342 22.19 12.71 12.03
N ALA A 343 21.39 12.28 13.01
CA ALA A 343 21.91 11.73 14.26
C ALA A 343 22.73 10.45 14.03
N ASP A 344 22.25 9.57 13.15
CA ASP A 344 22.93 8.30 12.80
C ASP A 344 24.23 8.56 12.03
N ILE A 345 24.23 9.52 11.11
CA ILE A 345 25.43 9.93 10.34
C ILE A 345 26.48 10.56 11.25
N ILE A 346 26.08 11.45 12.18
CA ILE A 346 26.99 12.07 13.14
C ILE A 346 27.66 11.00 14.00
N LYS A 347 26.88 10.06 14.53
CA LYS A 347 27.38 8.95 15.34
C LYS A 347 28.36 8.05 14.55
N LEU A 348 28.07 7.76 13.29
CA LEU A 348 28.98 7.01 12.43
C LEU A 348 30.28 7.80 12.18
N ALA A 349 30.18 9.10 11.94
CA ALA A 349 31.33 9.95 11.67
C ALA A 349 32.24 10.13 12.89
N GLU A 350 31.67 10.15 14.11
CA GLU A 350 32.44 10.07 15.36
C GLU A 350 33.23 8.75 15.42
N GLY A 351 32.59 7.63 15.10
CA GLY A 351 33.24 6.32 15.09
C GLY A 351 34.30 6.13 14.00
N LYS A 352 34.32 6.99 12.96
CA LYS A 352 35.30 6.97 11.85
C LYS A 352 36.25 8.17 11.86
N ASP A 353 36.29 8.97 12.93
CA ASP A 353 37.10 10.19 13.06
C ASP A 353 36.85 11.26 11.95
N MET A 354 35.65 11.26 11.37
CA MET A 354 35.25 12.14 10.26
C MET A 354 34.35 13.30 10.69
N LEU A 355 34.02 13.43 11.98
CA LEU A 355 33.11 14.46 12.49
C LEU A 355 33.52 15.88 12.08
N ALA A 356 34.81 16.21 12.17
CA ALA A 356 35.35 17.53 11.79
C ALA A 356 35.35 17.78 10.27
N ASN A 357 35.17 16.72 9.47
CA ASN A 357 35.24 16.71 8.02
C ASN A 357 33.88 16.48 7.36
N ILE A 358 32.76 16.65 8.08
CA ILE A 358 31.41 16.65 7.50
C ILE A 358 31.04 18.06 7.04
N SER A 359 30.53 18.16 5.82
CA SER A 359 29.88 19.34 5.26
C SER A 359 28.42 19.03 4.96
N ALA A 360 27.51 19.45 5.86
CA ALA A 360 26.07 19.28 5.69
C ALA A 360 25.44 20.52 5.03
N ILE A 361 24.70 20.31 3.95
CA ILE A 361 24.05 21.36 3.16
C ILE A 361 22.61 20.95 2.90
N SER A 362 21.65 21.72 3.43
CA SER A 362 20.24 21.54 3.10
C SER A 362 19.93 22.22 1.77
N LEU A 363 19.58 21.43 0.76
CA LEU A 363 19.26 21.94 -0.57
C LEU A 363 17.92 22.67 -0.56
N GLY A 364 17.93 23.85 -1.16
CA GLY A 364 16.79 24.75 -1.30
C GLY A 364 17.11 25.81 -2.34
N GLN A 365 16.27 26.84 -2.44
CA GLN A 365 16.45 27.89 -3.45
C GLN A 365 17.83 28.57 -3.28
N GLY A 366 18.67 28.51 -4.32
CA GLY A 366 19.98 29.15 -4.36
C GLY A 366 21.14 28.42 -3.67
N GLN A 367 20.95 27.21 -3.13
CA GLN A 367 22.02 26.46 -2.44
C GLN A 367 22.93 25.64 -3.37
N GLY A 368 22.55 25.46 -4.64
CA GLY A 368 23.30 24.66 -5.62
C GLY A 368 24.80 25.01 -5.75
N PRO A 369 25.20 26.29 -5.85
CA PRO A 369 26.61 26.67 -5.92
C PRO A 369 27.43 26.29 -4.68
N LYS A 370 26.83 26.34 -3.48
CA LYS A 370 27.50 25.91 -2.25
C LYS A 370 27.68 24.40 -2.20
N ALA A 371 26.68 23.65 -2.67
CA ALA A 371 26.77 22.20 -2.81
C ALA A 371 27.90 21.80 -3.76
N MET A 372 28.01 22.48 -4.91
CA MET A 372 29.12 22.26 -5.85
C MET A 372 30.50 22.52 -5.21
N ALA A 373 30.66 23.64 -4.52
CA ALA A 373 31.92 23.97 -3.85
C ALA A 373 32.30 22.91 -2.79
N ALA A 374 31.33 22.44 -2.02
CA ALA A 374 31.57 21.38 -1.02
C ALA A 374 31.92 20.03 -1.67
N LEU A 375 31.30 19.69 -2.80
CA LEU A 375 31.66 18.48 -3.57
C LEU A 375 33.09 18.58 -4.10
N GLU A 376 33.48 19.69 -4.71
CA GLU A 376 34.84 19.91 -5.22
C GLU A 376 35.89 19.90 -4.11
N GLU A 377 35.57 20.48 -2.94
CA GLU A 377 36.46 20.47 -1.79
C GLU A 377 36.55 19.05 -1.19
N GLY A 378 35.42 18.36 -1.12
CA GLY A 378 35.33 17.02 -0.54
C GLY A 378 36.03 15.96 -1.37
N THR A 379 35.92 15.98 -2.69
CA THR A 379 36.61 15.03 -3.58
C THR A 379 38.13 15.20 -3.51
N LYS A 380 38.63 16.43 -3.32
CA LYS A 380 40.07 16.73 -3.18
C LYS A 380 40.63 16.40 -1.79
N HIS A 381 39.91 16.76 -0.73
CA HIS A 381 40.41 16.66 0.65
C HIS A 381 39.89 15.45 1.43
N GLY A 382 39.02 14.63 0.84
CA GLY A 382 38.46 13.44 1.50
C GLY A 382 37.44 13.80 2.59
N LYS A 383 36.49 14.69 2.29
CA LYS A 383 35.42 15.08 3.23
C LYS A 383 34.14 14.30 3.00
N TRP A 384 33.28 14.24 4.02
CA TRP A 384 31.92 13.75 3.85
C TRP A 384 31.01 14.91 3.49
N VAL A 385 30.33 14.81 2.35
CA VAL A 385 29.39 15.83 1.89
C VAL A 385 27.99 15.27 2.04
N LEU A 386 27.16 15.93 2.85
CA LEU A 386 25.77 15.55 3.08
C LEU A 386 24.84 16.58 2.47
N LEU A 387 24.14 16.19 1.40
CA LEU A 387 23.14 17.01 0.75
C LEU A 387 21.75 16.58 1.21
N GLN A 388 21.08 17.44 1.96
CA GLN A 388 19.75 17.16 2.49
C GLN A 388 18.65 17.69 1.59
N ASN A 389 17.48 17.08 1.64
CA ASN A 389 16.26 17.53 0.94
C ASN A 389 16.42 17.63 -0.58
N CYS A 390 17.11 16.68 -1.21
CA CYS A 390 17.39 16.71 -2.66
C CYS A 390 16.11 16.78 -3.51
N HIS A 391 15.04 16.14 -3.05
CA HIS A 391 13.71 16.18 -3.67
C HIS A 391 13.10 17.59 -3.81
N LEU A 392 13.55 18.58 -3.01
CA LEU A 392 13.11 19.97 -3.12
C LEU A 392 13.89 20.76 -4.19
N ALA A 393 15.06 20.28 -4.61
CA ALA A 393 15.96 20.96 -5.53
C ALA A 393 15.91 20.40 -6.95
N VAL A 394 14.69 20.21 -7.48
CA VAL A 394 14.41 19.60 -8.79
C VAL A 394 15.25 20.20 -9.92
N SER A 395 15.41 21.53 -9.98
CA SER A 395 16.17 22.19 -11.05
C SER A 395 17.68 21.94 -11.01
N TRP A 396 18.22 21.50 -9.87
CA TRP A 396 19.66 21.25 -9.69
C TRP A 396 20.03 19.77 -9.80
N MET A 397 19.05 18.86 -9.74
CA MET A 397 19.26 17.42 -9.87
C MET A 397 20.03 16.98 -11.12
N PRO A 398 19.81 17.56 -12.32
CA PRO A 398 20.62 17.21 -13.50
C PRO A 398 22.09 17.60 -13.38
N VAL A 399 22.42 18.63 -12.58
CA VAL A 399 23.81 19.03 -12.32
C VAL A 399 24.47 18.01 -11.39
N LEU A 400 23.76 17.58 -10.34
CA LEU A 400 24.23 16.53 -9.44
C LEU A 400 24.48 15.22 -10.20
N GLU A 401 23.56 14.84 -11.09
CA GLU A 401 23.68 13.66 -11.95
C GLU A 401 25.01 13.65 -12.71
N LYS A 402 25.28 14.74 -13.43
CA LYS A 402 26.52 14.90 -14.20
C LYS A 402 27.77 14.82 -13.33
N VAL A 403 27.75 15.45 -12.14
CA VAL A 403 28.90 15.42 -11.22
C VAL A 403 29.20 14.01 -10.73
N VAL A 404 28.17 13.24 -10.40
CA VAL A 404 28.33 11.85 -9.94
C VAL A 404 28.80 10.95 -11.08
N GLU A 405 28.32 11.17 -12.31
CA GLU A 405 28.79 10.43 -13.50
C GLU A 405 30.27 10.72 -13.84
N ASP A 406 30.73 11.94 -13.57
CA ASP A 406 32.12 12.35 -13.80
C ASP A 406 33.09 11.80 -12.72
N PHE A 407 32.60 11.10 -11.68
CA PHE A 407 33.45 10.53 -10.64
C PHE A 407 34.36 9.42 -11.18
N ARG A 408 35.67 9.64 -11.07
CA ARG A 408 36.70 8.66 -11.42
C ARG A 408 37.41 8.20 -10.15
N GLU A 409 37.43 6.88 -9.90
CA GLU A 409 38.06 6.31 -8.70
C GLU A 409 39.54 6.74 -8.54
N ASP A 410 40.25 6.93 -9.66
CA ASP A 410 41.67 7.33 -9.66
C ASP A 410 41.92 8.80 -9.28
N GLU A 411 40.91 9.66 -9.39
CA GLU A 411 41.03 11.12 -9.20
C GLU A 411 40.41 11.62 -7.89
N ILE A 412 39.67 10.77 -7.18
CA ILE A 412 38.93 11.12 -5.97
C ILE A 412 39.65 10.57 -4.73
N ASN A 413 39.67 11.37 -3.67
CA ASN A 413 40.19 10.92 -2.38
C ASN A 413 39.40 9.69 -1.84
N PRO A 414 40.08 8.60 -1.44
CA PRO A 414 39.41 7.39 -0.95
C PRO A 414 38.50 7.58 0.28
N GLU A 415 38.74 8.60 1.10
CA GLU A 415 37.94 8.91 2.30
C GLU A 415 36.70 9.76 1.99
N PHE A 416 36.58 10.30 0.77
CA PHE A 416 35.40 11.05 0.35
C PHE A 416 34.16 10.16 0.37
N ARG A 417 33.05 10.70 0.88
CA ARG A 417 31.73 10.07 0.77
C ARG A 417 30.67 11.12 0.48
N LEU A 418 29.78 10.79 -0.45
CA LEU A 418 28.62 11.59 -0.79
C LEU A 418 27.36 10.96 -0.19
N TRP A 419 26.72 11.71 0.70
CA TRP A 419 25.47 11.34 1.35
C TRP A 419 24.35 12.21 0.82
N LEU A 420 23.26 11.60 0.38
CA LEU A 420 22.09 12.27 -0.18
C LEU A 420 20.85 11.90 0.64
N THR A 421 20.03 12.88 1.00
CA THR A 421 18.72 12.60 1.62
C THR A 421 17.57 13.12 0.76
N ALA A 422 16.56 12.28 0.56
CA ALA A 422 15.39 12.63 -0.23
C ALA A 422 14.15 11.85 0.23
N MET A 423 12.98 12.48 0.15
CA MET A 423 11.72 11.74 0.05
C MET A 423 11.57 11.20 -1.38
N PRO A 424 10.79 10.12 -1.59
CA PRO A 424 10.47 9.62 -2.93
C PRO A 424 10.05 10.72 -3.90
N SER A 425 10.71 10.77 -5.05
CA SER A 425 10.51 11.83 -6.05
C SER A 425 10.89 11.32 -7.44
N PRO A 426 10.01 11.44 -8.45
CA PRO A 426 10.32 11.05 -9.82
C PRO A 426 11.35 11.98 -10.48
N ALA A 427 11.65 13.14 -9.87
CA ALA A 427 12.64 14.08 -10.37
C ALA A 427 14.07 13.77 -9.90
N PHE A 428 14.26 12.78 -9.03
CA PHE A 428 15.58 12.38 -8.58
C PHE A 428 16.32 11.64 -9.71
N PRO A 429 17.62 11.91 -9.95
CA PRO A 429 18.33 11.34 -11.10
C PRO A 429 18.40 9.81 -11.08
N ILE A 430 18.03 9.19 -12.19
CA ILE A 430 17.98 7.73 -12.31
C ILE A 430 19.39 7.14 -12.25
N SER A 431 20.39 7.76 -12.90
CA SER A 431 21.76 7.21 -12.91
C SER A 431 22.38 7.21 -11.51
N VAL A 432 22.11 8.24 -10.70
CA VAL A 432 22.53 8.31 -9.30
C VAL A 432 21.88 7.22 -8.46
N LEU A 433 20.60 6.91 -8.67
CA LEU A 433 19.92 5.82 -7.96
C LEU A 433 20.39 4.45 -8.42
N GLN A 434 20.62 4.27 -9.72
CA GLN A 434 21.10 3.00 -10.28
C GLN A 434 22.49 2.64 -9.76
N ASN A 435 23.37 3.62 -9.58
CA ASN A 435 24.75 3.42 -9.12
C ASN A 435 24.93 3.59 -7.61
N GLY A 436 24.03 4.31 -6.93
CA GLY A 436 24.10 4.56 -5.50
C GLY A 436 23.62 3.39 -4.64
N ILE A 437 24.06 3.38 -3.38
CA ILE A 437 23.54 2.49 -2.34
C ILE A 437 22.36 3.20 -1.68
N LYS A 438 21.18 2.59 -1.76
CA LYS A 438 19.93 3.15 -1.24
C LYS A 438 19.61 2.51 0.09
N MET A 439 19.15 3.32 1.03
CA MET A 439 18.65 2.86 2.31
C MET A 439 17.41 3.63 2.72
N THR A 440 16.38 2.91 3.16
CA THR A 440 15.15 3.53 3.64
C THR A 440 15.24 3.77 5.14
N LEU A 441 14.86 4.98 5.56
CA LEU A 441 14.71 5.33 6.97
C LEU A 441 13.24 5.68 7.26
N GLU A 442 12.62 4.85 8.10
CA GLU A 442 11.23 5.01 8.52
C GLU A 442 11.06 4.74 10.03
N PRO A 443 10.00 5.28 10.66
CA PRO A 443 9.65 4.92 12.02
C PRO A 443 9.39 3.41 12.14
N PRO A 444 9.83 2.77 13.23
CA PRO A 444 9.60 1.34 13.41
C PRO A 444 8.10 1.03 13.50
N LYS A 445 7.63 0.05 12.73
CA LYS A 445 6.26 -0.49 12.84
C LYS A 445 6.13 -1.33 14.11
N GLY A 446 5.03 -1.17 14.81
CA GLY A 446 4.67 -1.88 16.04
C GLY A 446 5.03 -1.11 17.30
N LEU A 447 4.09 -1.14 18.26
CA LEU A 447 4.21 -0.49 19.57
C LEU A 447 5.51 -0.88 20.29
N LYS A 448 5.83 -2.19 20.28
CA LYS A 448 7.03 -2.75 20.91
C LYS A 448 8.30 -2.14 20.32
N ASN A 449 8.44 -2.13 19.00
CA ASN A 449 9.66 -1.67 18.34
C ASN A 449 9.87 -0.16 18.54
N SER A 450 8.79 0.61 18.53
CA SER A 450 8.81 2.04 18.88
C SER A 450 9.34 2.28 20.30
N LEU A 451 8.86 1.52 21.28
CA LEU A 451 9.34 1.59 22.67
C LEU A 451 10.79 1.14 22.82
N VAL A 452 11.20 0.03 22.16
CA VAL A 452 12.59 -0.45 22.18
C VAL A 452 13.52 0.64 21.66
N ARG A 453 13.18 1.25 20.51
CA ARG A 453 13.98 2.33 19.92
C ARG A 453 14.06 3.55 20.86
N ALA A 454 12.96 3.92 21.49
CA ALA A 454 12.91 5.04 22.43
C ALA A 454 13.81 4.86 23.66
N TYR A 455 13.86 3.65 24.22
CA TYR A 455 14.64 3.35 25.42
C TYR A 455 16.09 2.94 25.13
N MET A 456 16.37 2.33 23.97
CA MET A 456 17.74 1.94 23.57
C MET A 456 18.64 3.16 23.32
N GLY A 457 18.08 4.28 22.87
CA GLY A 457 18.81 5.53 22.66
C GLY A 457 18.90 6.43 23.90
N MET A 458 18.50 5.95 25.09
CA MET A 458 18.47 6.76 26.31
C MET A 458 19.73 6.54 27.15
N GLU A 459 20.36 7.64 27.58
CA GLU A 459 21.50 7.60 28.49
C GLU A 459 21.05 7.31 29.93
N GLU A 460 21.73 6.39 30.60
CA GLU A 460 21.40 5.98 31.98
C GLU A 460 21.55 7.13 32.97
N GLU A 461 22.58 7.97 32.80
CA GLU A 461 22.79 9.17 33.63
C GLU A 461 21.62 10.16 33.52
N TRP A 462 21.11 10.38 32.31
CA TRP A 462 19.96 11.26 32.10
C TRP A 462 18.68 10.67 32.71
N PHE A 463 18.48 9.35 32.59
CA PHE A 463 17.31 8.66 33.13
C PHE A 463 17.20 8.77 34.66
N GLU A 464 18.32 8.85 35.37
CA GLU A 464 18.39 8.98 36.82
C GLU A 464 18.49 10.43 37.33
N SER A 465 18.56 11.42 36.42
CA SER A 465 18.93 12.81 36.77
C SER A 465 17.79 13.70 37.31
N CYS A 466 16.54 13.23 37.38
CA CYS A 466 15.39 14.05 37.79
C CYS A 466 15.21 14.09 39.31
N SER A 467 14.78 15.24 39.85
CA SER A 467 14.49 15.45 41.26
C SER A 467 13.37 14.57 41.83
N LYS A 468 12.46 14.09 40.98
CA LYS A 468 11.29 13.26 41.35
C LYS A 468 11.27 11.96 40.53
N PRO A 469 12.15 10.98 40.82
CA PRO A 469 12.39 9.83 39.94
C PRO A 469 11.15 8.96 39.74
N HIS A 470 10.36 8.66 40.78
CA HIS A 470 9.13 7.88 40.66
C HIS A 470 8.13 8.48 39.65
N ALA A 471 7.81 9.78 39.81
CA ALA A 471 6.87 10.47 38.94
C ALA A 471 7.42 10.63 37.52
N PHE A 472 8.70 10.98 37.39
CA PHE A 472 9.37 11.14 36.10
C PHE A 472 9.37 9.84 35.29
N LYS A 473 9.83 8.73 35.87
CA LYS A 473 9.95 7.45 35.16
C LYS A 473 8.59 6.90 34.71
N LYS A 474 7.55 7.02 35.57
CA LYS A 474 6.17 6.63 35.22
C LYS A 474 5.59 7.49 34.09
N LEU A 475 5.71 8.81 34.18
CA LEU A 475 5.18 9.73 33.16
C LEU A 475 5.99 9.69 31.86
N LEU A 476 7.29 9.46 31.93
CA LEU A 476 8.16 9.27 30.77
C LEU A 476 7.75 8.00 30.00
N PHE A 477 7.51 6.89 30.71
CA PHE A 477 6.99 5.69 30.07
C PHE A 477 5.61 5.96 29.45
N GLY A 478 4.72 6.65 30.16
CA GLY A 478 3.42 7.07 29.63
C GLY A 478 3.53 7.92 28.35
N LEU A 479 4.49 8.85 28.29
CA LEU A 479 4.76 9.67 27.10
C LEU A 479 5.30 8.86 25.91
N CYS A 480 6.26 7.97 26.16
CA CYS A 480 6.80 7.08 25.11
C CYS A 480 5.73 6.11 24.60
N PHE A 481 4.88 5.60 25.49
CA PHE A 481 3.75 4.74 25.13
C PHE A 481 2.69 5.51 24.33
N PHE A 482 2.33 6.72 24.77
CA PHE A 482 1.45 7.64 24.04
C PHE A 482 1.97 7.88 22.62
N HIS A 483 3.26 8.22 22.48
CA HIS A 483 3.91 8.43 21.19
C HIS A 483 3.79 7.19 20.28
N ALA A 484 4.07 6.00 20.82
CA ALA A 484 3.93 4.75 20.07
C ALA A 484 2.47 4.48 19.66
N VAL A 485 1.50 4.74 20.54
CA VAL A 485 0.06 4.58 20.25
C VAL A 485 -0.42 5.51 19.15
N ILE A 486 -0.08 6.81 19.19
CA ILE A 486 -0.54 7.76 18.16
C ILE A 486 0.08 7.48 16.78
N LEU A 487 1.31 6.95 16.75
CA LEU A 487 1.97 6.50 15.52
C LEU A 487 1.23 5.31 14.91
N GLU A 488 1.01 4.26 15.71
CA GLU A 488 0.34 3.03 15.26
C GLU A 488 -1.13 3.26 14.92
N ARG A 489 -1.80 4.23 15.55
CA ARG A 489 -3.19 4.55 15.22
C ARG A 489 -3.39 4.93 13.75
N ARG A 490 -2.36 5.41 13.05
CA ARG A 490 -2.41 5.73 11.63
C ARG A 490 -2.78 4.54 10.74
N GLN A 491 -2.49 3.30 11.16
CA GLN A 491 -2.78 2.10 10.37
C GLN A 491 -4.29 1.78 10.28
N PHE A 492 -5.09 2.34 11.19
CA PHE A 492 -6.55 2.12 11.21
C PHE A 492 -7.33 3.16 10.39
N GLY A 493 -6.62 3.97 9.58
CA GLY A 493 -7.23 4.98 8.74
C GLY A 493 -8.11 5.96 9.54
N PRO A 494 -9.32 6.31 9.05
CA PRO A 494 -10.23 7.28 9.68
C PRO A 494 -10.75 6.91 11.09
N LEU A 495 -10.67 5.64 11.50
CA LEU A 495 -10.95 5.22 12.89
C LEU A 495 -9.82 5.63 13.85
N GLY A 496 -8.60 5.66 13.33
CA GLY A 496 -7.42 6.12 14.05
C GLY A 496 -7.32 7.64 14.06
N TRP A 497 -7.22 8.22 12.85
CA TRP A 497 -7.12 9.64 12.55
C TRP A 497 -7.83 9.97 11.24
N ASN A 498 -8.63 11.04 11.20
CA ASN A 498 -9.23 11.51 9.95
C ASN A 498 -8.14 11.89 8.93
N ILE A 499 -7.08 12.56 9.40
CA ILE A 499 -5.90 12.89 8.59
C ILE A 499 -4.70 12.08 9.11
N PRO A 500 -3.93 11.40 8.25
CA PRO A 500 -2.79 10.59 8.68
C PRO A 500 -1.59 11.48 9.06
N TYR A 501 -1.62 12.09 10.25
CA TYR A 501 -0.57 12.96 10.75
C TYR A 501 0.76 12.23 10.92
N GLN A 502 1.84 13.00 10.81
CA GLN A 502 3.19 12.50 10.95
C GLN A 502 3.79 13.07 12.23
N PHE A 503 3.77 12.26 13.27
CA PHE A 503 4.48 12.52 14.53
C PHE A 503 5.91 12.02 14.41
N SER A 504 6.87 12.75 14.97
CA SER A 504 8.30 12.46 14.82
C SER A 504 9.02 12.33 16.17
N GLU A 505 10.21 11.72 16.17
CA GLU A 505 11.04 11.58 17.37
C GLU A 505 11.37 12.94 18.03
N PRO A 506 11.64 14.03 17.27
CA PRO A 506 11.76 15.37 17.86
C PRO A 506 10.56 15.82 18.71
N ASP A 507 9.33 15.47 18.34
CA ASP A 507 8.14 15.84 19.11
C ASP A 507 8.14 15.15 20.49
N ARG A 508 8.54 13.87 20.52
CA ARG A 508 8.75 13.09 21.75
C ARG A 508 9.90 13.67 22.57
N ASP A 509 10.98 14.04 21.91
CA ASP A 509 12.22 14.44 22.55
C ASP A 509 12.13 15.81 23.24
N ILE A 510 11.43 16.75 22.61
CA ILE A 510 11.08 18.02 23.25
C ILE A 510 10.13 17.77 24.42
N SER A 511 9.14 16.89 24.25
CA SER A 511 8.16 16.57 25.30
C SER A 511 8.80 15.91 26.53
N ARG A 512 9.78 15.00 26.36
CA ARG A 512 10.50 14.38 27.50
C ARG A 512 11.37 15.40 28.25
N GLN A 513 12.02 16.31 27.53
CA GLN A 513 12.83 17.36 28.16
C GLN A 513 11.95 18.35 28.93
N GLN A 514 10.82 18.76 28.35
CA GLN A 514 9.84 19.59 29.05
C GLN A 514 9.29 18.89 30.29
N LEU A 515 8.93 17.61 30.20
CA LEU A 515 8.48 16.82 31.35
C LEU A 515 9.49 16.88 32.51
N LYS A 516 10.77 16.66 32.22
CA LYS A 516 11.84 16.76 33.22
C LYS A 516 11.89 18.17 33.84
N ASN A 517 11.96 19.21 33.00
CA ASN A 517 12.04 20.60 33.46
C ASN A 517 10.85 20.97 34.36
N PHE A 518 9.62 20.61 33.98
CA PHE A 518 8.43 20.87 34.79
C PHE A 518 8.45 20.14 36.13
N LEU A 519 8.98 18.91 36.19
CA LEU A 519 9.06 18.17 37.45
C LEU A 519 10.14 18.72 38.39
N ASP A 520 11.23 19.25 37.83
CA ASP A 520 12.35 19.85 38.57
C ASP A 520 12.05 21.27 39.07
N GLU A 521 11.31 22.08 38.30
CA GLU A 521 11.02 23.48 38.65
C GLU A 521 9.84 23.66 39.61
N PHE A 522 8.80 22.83 39.51
CA PHE A 522 7.57 22.99 40.29
C PHE A 522 7.57 22.07 41.52
N GLU A 523 6.96 22.47 42.64
CA GLU A 523 6.86 21.59 43.82
C GLU A 523 5.92 20.38 43.57
N GLY A 524 4.77 20.62 42.94
CA GLY A 524 3.79 19.59 42.53
C GLY A 524 3.85 19.25 41.05
N ILE A 525 3.11 18.22 40.62
CA ILE A 525 3.01 17.83 39.19
C ILE A 525 1.99 18.75 38.49
N PRO A 526 2.38 19.58 37.50
CA PRO A 526 1.47 20.52 36.85
C PRO A 526 0.68 19.83 35.71
N TRP A 527 -0.27 18.95 36.07
CA TRP A 527 -1.04 18.10 35.14
C TRP A 527 -1.63 18.83 33.93
N LYS A 528 -2.29 19.98 34.16
CA LYS A 528 -2.91 20.78 33.08
C LYS A 528 -1.88 21.35 32.12
N ALA A 529 -0.75 21.85 32.64
CA ALA A 529 0.32 22.41 31.81
C ALA A 529 1.00 21.30 31.00
N LEU A 530 1.32 20.17 31.62
CA LEU A 530 1.90 19.01 30.93
C LEU A 530 0.98 18.49 29.82
N SER A 531 -0.32 18.35 30.11
CA SER A 531 -1.29 17.86 29.14
C SER A 531 -1.44 18.82 27.95
N TYR A 532 -1.49 20.13 28.22
CA TYR A 532 -1.55 21.15 27.17
C TYR A 532 -0.27 21.16 26.33
N MET A 533 0.91 21.16 26.94
CA MET A 533 2.18 21.19 26.22
C MET A 533 2.34 19.98 25.31
N VAL A 534 1.95 18.78 25.75
CA VAL A 534 2.05 17.58 24.92
C VAL A 534 0.92 17.52 23.88
N ALA A 535 -0.35 17.48 24.28
CA ALA A 535 -1.45 17.23 23.35
C ALA A 535 -1.81 18.43 22.46
N GLU A 536 -1.68 19.67 22.95
CA GLU A 536 -2.13 20.86 22.23
C GLU A 536 -0.98 21.59 21.52
N ALA A 537 0.20 21.68 22.15
CA ALA A 537 1.33 22.43 21.59
C ALA A 537 2.26 21.53 20.75
N ASN A 538 2.93 20.55 21.37
CA ASN A 538 3.97 19.76 20.71
C ASN A 538 3.39 18.84 19.63
N TYR A 539 2.42 17.99 19.99
CA TYR A 539 1.76 17.11 19.03
C TYR A 539 0.57 17.80 18.36
N GLY A 540 -0.23 18.55 19.13
CA GLY A 540 -1.41 19.26 18.63
C GLY A 540 -1.09 20.33 17.58
N GLY A 541 0.11 20.92 17.60
CA GLY A 541 0.56 21.84 16.56
C GLY A 541 0.64 21.21 15.15
N ARG A 542 0.68 19.88 15.06
CA ARG A 542 0.62 19.12 13.79
C ARG A 542 -0.80 18.71 13.39
N VAL A 543 -1.73 18.71 14.34
CA VAL A 543 -3.09 18.22 14.17
C VAL A 543 -3.97 19.37 13.67
N THR A 544 -4.52 19.23 12.48
CA THR A 544 -5.26 20.31 11.81
C THR A 544 -6.78 20.13 11.87
N ASP A 545 -7.26 18.89 11.91
CA ASP A 545 -8.69 18.59 12.06
C ASP A 545 -9.15 18.73 13.53
N ALA A 546 -10.33 19.30 13.72
CA ALA A 546 -10.88 19.55 15.05
C ALA A 546 -11.25 18.27 15.80
N GLN A 547 -11.73 17.22 15.10
CA GLN A 547 -12.09 15.95 15.75
C GLN A 547 -10.83 15.15 16.11
N ASP A 548 -9.80 15.19 15.26
CA ASP A 548 -8.50 14.63 15.60
C ASP A 548 -7.87 15.36 16.80
N ARG A 549 -8.00 16.69 16.88
CA ARG A 549 -7.52 17.48 18.03
C ARG A 549 -8.25 17.11 19.31
N ARG A 550 -9.55 16.86 19.24
CA ARG A 550 -10.34 16.28 20.35
C ARG A 550 -9.81 14.90 20.72
N ALA A 551 -9.54 14.04 19.75
CA ALA A 551 -9.06 12.68 19.99
C ALA A 551 -7.68 12.63 20.67
N ILE A 552 -6.71 13.42 20.21
CA ILE A 552 -5.34 13.39 20.78
C ILE A 552 -5.31 13.80 22.25
N VAL A 553 -6.14 14.79 22.62
CA VAL A 553 -6.28 15.24 24.01
C VAL A 553 -6.84 14.12 24.88
N HIS A 554 -7.93 13.47 24.45
CA HIS A 554 -8.54 12.37 25.20
C HIS A 554 -7.62 11.15 25.31
N ILE A 555 -6.87 10.80 24.27
CA ILE A 555 -5.88 9.70 24.31
C ILE A 555 -4.80 10.00 25.36
N LEU A 556 -4.32 11.24 25.47
CA LEU A 556 -3.28 11.60 26.45
C LEU A 556 -3.76 11.44 27.90
N THR A 557 -5.07 11.59 28.17
CA THR A 557 -5.59 11.52 29.55
C THR A 557 -5.40 10.17 30.23
N ASP A 558 -5.23 9.09 29.47
CA ASP A 558 -4.94 7.77 30.04
C ASP A 558 -3.50 7.64 30.56
N TYR A 559 -2.59 8.47 30.04
CA TYR A 559 -1.15 8.42 30.37
C TYR A 559 -0.76 9.54 31.32
N TYR A 560 -1.30 10.75 31.13
CA TYR A 560 -1.08 11.89 32.02
C TYR A 560 -2.23 12.01 33.02
N THR A 561 -2.26 11.08 33.97
CA THR A 561 -3.25 11.02 35.05
C THR A 561 -2.58 10.64 36.36
N GLU A 562 -3.14 11.08 37.49
CA GLU A 562 -2.64 10.70 38.82
C GLU A 562 -2.64 9.17 39.04
N ARG A 563 -3.50 8.44 38.33
CA ARG A 563 -3.59 6.97 38.41
C ARG A 563 -2.31 6.28 37.95
N ILE A 564 -1.55 6.85 37.00
CA ILE A 564 -0.30 6.23 36.48
C ILE A 564 0.79 6.08 37.54
N LEU A 565 0.72 6.87 38.61
CA LEU A 565 1.68 6.81 39.71
C LEU A 565 1.48 5.57 40.58
N LYS A 566 0.35 4.88 40.44
CA LYS A 566 0.04 3.63 41.13
C LYS A 566 0.44 2.42 40.27
N ASP A 567 1.02 1.40 40.90
CA ASP A 567 1.54 0.21 40.20
C ASP A 567 0.45 -0.74 39.69
N ASP A 568 -0.77 -0.61 40.19
CA ASP A 568 -1.96 -1.37 39.78
C ASP A 568 -2.61 -0.82 38.51
N TYR A 569 -2.26 0.40 38.09
CA TYR A 569 -2.85 1.03 36.93
C TYR A 569 -2.39 0.38 35.62
N LYS A 570 -3.35 -0.06 34.81
CA LYS A 570 -3.16 -0.69 33.50
C LYS A 570 -3.70 0.21 32.40
N PHE A 571 -3.02 0.24 31.26
CA PHE A 571 -3.40 1.06 30.10
C PHE A 571 -4.47 0.42 29.21
N SER A 572 -4.74 -0.87 29.40
CA SER A 572 -5.57 -1.70 28.51
C SER A 572 -6.36 -2.73 29.32
N VAL A 573 -7.39 -3.30 28.69
CA VAL A 573 -8.30 -4.28 29.31
C VAL A 573 -7.60 -5.62 29.58
N SER A 574 -6.71 -6.08 28.69
CA SER A 574 -5.90 -7.29 28.92
C SER A 574 -4.95 -7.21 30.12
N GLY A 575 -4.64 -6.01 30.61
CA GLY A 575 -3.73 -5.81 31.74
C GLY A 575 -2.25 -6.05 31.43
N ILE A 576 -1.91 -6.37 30.18
CA ILE A 576 -0.54 -6.62 29.72
C ILE A 576 0.25 -5.32 29.66
N TYR A 577 -0.41 -4.23 29.24
CA TYR A 577 0.21 -2.92 29.02
C TYR A 577 0.08 -2.03 30.27
N PHE A 578 1.20 -1.61 30.85
CA PHE A 578 1.26 -0.74 32.02
C PHE A 578 2.61 -0.05 32.16
N ALA A 579 2.67 1.01 32.98
CA ALA A 579 3.94 1.64 33.36
C ALA A 579 4.69 0.76 34.39
N PRO A 580 5.92 0.28 34.09
CA PRO A 580 6.72 -0.52 35.03
C PRO A 580 6.93 0.17 36.38
N LYS A 581 7.34 -0.60 37.38
CA LYS A 581 7.73 -0.04 38.69
C LYS A 581 9.00 0.81 38.53
N GLU A 582 9.27 1.67 39.51
CA GLU A 582 10.55 2.38 39.55
C GLU A 582 11.71 1.38 39.59
N GLY A 583 12.66 1.55 38.67
CA GLY A 583 13.78 0.63 38.45
C GLY A 583 14.82 1.24 37.52
N THR A 584 15.80 0.44 37.12
CA THR A 584 16.86 0.83 36.18
C THR A 584 16.36 0.79 34.73
N LEU A 585 17.08 1.45 33.83
CA LEU A 585 16.77 1.44 32.39
C LEU A 585 16.65 0.01 31.82
N SER A 586 17.52 -0.90 32.27
CA SER A 586 17.52 -2.31 31.89
C SER A 586 16.22 -3.04 32.26
N SER A 587 15.63 -2.73 33.42
CA SER A 587 14.36 -3.33 33.85
C SER A 587 13.19 -2.91 32.95
N TYR A 588 13.18 -1.65 32.51
CA TYR A 588 12.20 -1.16 31.55
C TYR A 588 12.36 -1.83 30.19
N MET A 589 13.61 -1.98 29.73
CA MET A 589 13.93 -2.67 28.47
C MET A 589 13.52 -4.14 28.48
N GLU A 590 13.69 -4.85 29.60
CA GLU A 590 13.24 -6.24 29.76
C GLU A 590 11.73 -6.37 29.64
N TYR A 591 10.97 -5.49 30.32
CA TYR A 591 9.51 -5.43 30.18
C TYR A 591 9.07 -5.16 28.74
N ILE A 592 9.68 -4.16 28.08
CA ILE A 592 9.36 -3.82 26.69
C ILE A 592 9.64 -5.00 25.75
N ARG A 593 10.76 -5.71 25.93
CA ARG A 593 11.10 -6.91 25.14
C ARG A 593 10.13 -8.06 25.37
N GLY A 594 9.50 -8.14 26.54
CA GLY A 594 8.45 -9.10 26.86
C GLY A 594 7.09 -8.83 26.22
N LEU A 595 6.87 -7.64 25.62
CA LEU A 595 5.59 -7.31 24.98
C LEU A 595 5.35 -8.14 23.71
N PRO A 596 4.07 -8.44 23.39
CA PRO A 596 3.68 -9.10 22.13
C PRO A 596 4.13 -8.31 20.89
N ILE A 597 4.57 -9.04 19.86
CA ILE A 597 4.94 -8.47 18.56
C ILE A 597 3.69 -7.96 17.83
N ASN A 598 2.62 -8.76 17.81
CA ASN A 598 1.32 -8.39 17.27
C ASN A 598 0.45 -7.82 18.39
N GLN A 599 0.04 -6.55 18.26
CA GLN A 599 -0.82 -5.90 19.26
C GLN A 599 -2.30 -6.02 18.88
N THR A 600 -3.15 -6.23 19.88
CA THR A 600 -4.60 -6.20 19.73
C THR A 600 -5.10 -4.75 19.70
N PRO A 601 -6.22 -4.44 19.00
CA PRO A 601 -6.76 -3.07 18.91
C PRO A 601 -7.08 -2.40 20.25
N GLU A 602 -7.30 -3.20 21.30
CA GLU A 602 -7.60 -2.70 22.65
C GLU A 602 -6.53 -1.72 23.16
N VAL A 603 -5.25 -1.92 22.81
CA VAL A 603 -4.14 -1.07 23.29
C VAL A 603 -4.21 0.33 22.68
N PHE A 604 -4.87 0.44 21.53
CA PHE A 604 -5.13 1.68 20.83
C PHE A 604 -6.50 2.26 21.18
N TRP A 605 -7.25 1.64 22.11
CA TRP A 605 -8.65 1.97 22.45
C TRP A 605 -9.63 1.80 21.28
N LEU A 606 -9.32 0.92 20.33
CA LEU A 606 -10.18 0.63 19.19
C LEU A 606 -10.90 -0.72 19.39
N HIS A 607 -12.06 -0.87 18.74
CA HIS A 607 -12.78 -2.13 18.72
C HIS A 607 -12.03 -3.19 17.88
N ASN A 608 -12.23 -4.48 18.14
CA ASN A 608 -11.57 -5.57 17.40
C ASN A 608 -11.83 -5.51 15.89
N ASN A 609 -12.98 -5.00 15.47
CA ASN A 609 -13.30 -4.80 14.05
C ASN A 609 -12.35 -3.85 13.33
N ALA A 610 -11.70 -2.91 14.05
CA ALA A 610 -10.72 -2.02 13.45
C ALA A 610 -9.53 -2.79 12.86
N ASN A 611 -9.12 -3.90 13.49
CA ASN A 611 -8.06 -4.75 12.96
C ASN A 611 -8.46 -5.39 11.63
N LEU A 612 -9.73 -5.79 11.50
CA LEU A 612 -10.24 -6.40 10.28
C LEU A 612 -10.14 -5.40 9.13
N THR A 613 -10.62 -4.17 9.33
CA THR A 613 -10.53 -3.10 8.31
C THR A 613 -9.07 -2.80 7.95
N ALA A 614 -8.19 -2.68 8.94
CA ALA A 614 -6.77 -2.43 8.70
C ALA A 614 -6.11 -3.57 7.89
N ALA A 615 -6.36 -4.82 8.28
CA ALA A 615 -5.81 -5.99 7.60
C ALA A 615 -6.35 -6.18 6.17
N ILE A 616 -7.65 -5.93 5.96
CA ILE A 616 -8.25 -5.92 4.61
C ILE A 616 -7.57 -4.85 3.75
N ASN A 617 -7.44 -3.62 4.25
CA ASN A 617 -6.83 -2.52 3.51
C ASN A 617 -5.36 -2.81 3.18
N GLU A 618 -4.58 -3.32 4.14
CA GLU A 618 -3.19 -3.69 3.92
C GLU A 618 -3.06 -4.78 2.84
N GLY A 619 -3.85 -5.85 2.95
CA GLY A 619 -3.84 -6.93 1.96
C GLY A 619 -4.26 -6.45 0.56
N MET A 620 -5.33 -5.66 0.46
CA MET A 620 -5.82 -5.13 -0.81
C MET A 620 -4.84 -4.15 -1.46
N GLU A 621 -4.13 -3.31 -0.68
CA GLU A 621 -3.14 -2.39 -1.23
C GLU A 621 -1.91 -3.14 -1.76
N ILE A 622 -1.49 -4.24 -1.13
CA ILE A 622 -0.45 -5.14 -1.67
C ILE A 622 -0.88 -5.71 -3.03
N LEU A 623 -2.11 -6.22 -3.13
CA LEU A 623 -2.63 -6.79 -4.39
C LEU A 623 -2.73 -5.73 -5.50
N LYS A 624 -3.30 -4.56 -5.17
CA LYS A 624 -3.40 -3.43 -6.10
C LYS A 624 -2.03 -2.97 -6.60
N THR A 625 -1.03 -2.94 -5.72
CA THR A 625 0.35 -2.60 -6.10
C THR A 625 0.97 -3.69 -6.98
N ALA A 626 0.72 -4.96 -6.65
CA ALA A 626 1.15 -6.09 -7.48
C ALA A 626 0.51 -6.09 -8.88
N VAL A 627 -0.74 -5.64 -9.02
CA VAL A 627 -1.40 -5.50 -10.33
C VAL A 627 -0.66 -4.52 -11.24
N MET A 628 -0.09 -3.44 -10.67
CA MET A 628 0.68 -2.46 -11.45
C MET A 628 1.96 -3.06 -12.06
N LEU A 629 2.50 -4.11 -11.43
CA LEU A 629 3.69 -4.83 -11.88
C LEU A 629 3.38 -5.90 -12.94
N MET A 630 2.10 -6.16 -13.23
CA MET A 630 1.76 -7.14 -14.26
C MET A 630 2.03 -6.58 -15.68
N PRO A 631 2.48 -7.42 -16.62
CA PRO A 631 2.60 -7.03 -18.03
C PRO A 631 1.24 -6.56 -18.57
N LYS A 632 1.15 -5.28 -19.00
CA LYS A 632 -0.07 -4.72 -19.61
C LYS A 632 -0.40 -5.33 -20.97
N THR A 633 0.56 -6.03 -21.58
CA THR A 633 0.41 -6.72 -22.88
C THR A 633 1.14 -8.07 -22.85
N GLY A 634 0.37 -9.17 -22.88
CA GLY A 634 0.79 -10.49 -23.37
C GLY A 634 1.35 -11.48 -22.35
N GLY A 635 0.96 -12.76 -22.47
CA GLY A 635 1.63 -13.87 -21.77
C GLY A 635 0.86 -15.18 -21.58
N GLY A 636 -0.37 -15.32 -22.07
CA GLY A 636 -0.99 -16.64 -22.24
C GLY A 636 -0.88 -17.05 -23.69
N ASP A 637 -0.35 -18.24 -23.97
CA ASP A 637 -0.74 -18.96 -25.18
C ASP A 637 -2.26 -18.98 -25.19
N ALA A 638 -2.86 -18.15 -26.04
CA ALA A 638 -4.26 -18.22 -26.32
C ALA A 638 -4.47 -19.58 -26.98
N GLU A 639 -5.13 -20.51 -26.27
CA GLU A 639 -5.76 -21.63 -26.93
C GLU A 639 -6.64 -21.06 -28.05
N GLU A 640 -6.38 -21.48 -29.29
CA GLU A 640 -7.18 -21.16 -30.46
C GLU A 640 -8.65 -21.52 -30.19
N GLY A 641 -9.47 -20.55 -29.78
CA GLY A 641 -10.90 -20.81 -29.57
C GLY A 641 -11.71 -19.71 -28.91
N GLU A 642 -11.17 -19.00 -27.91
CA GLU A 642 -11.90 -17.93 -27.22
C GLU A 642 -11.41 -16.56 -27.69
N LYS A 643 -12.24 -15.85 -28.47
CA LYS A 643 -12.03 -14.42 -28.70
C LYS A 643 -12.20 -13.71 -27.35
N GLU A 644 -11.09 -13.38 -26.68
CA GLU A 644 -11.14 -12.37 -25.62
C GLU A 644 -11.77 -11.11 -26.22
N GLN A 645 -12.90 -10.66 -25.64
CA GLN A 645 -13.54 -9.41 -26.04
C GLN A 645 -12.50 -8.30 -25.96
N SER A 646 -12.41 -7.48 -27.01
CA SER A 646 -11.52 -6.33 -26.96
C SER A 646 -11.94 -5.39 -25.84
N PRO A 647 -11.00 -4.66 -25.19
CA PRO A 647 -11.36 -3.69 -24.17
C PRO A 647 -12.43 -2.70 -24.65
N GLU A 648 -12.39 -2.34 -25.93
CA GLU A 648 -13.33 -1.45 -26.62
C GLU A 648 -14.75 -1.99 -26.68
N GLU A 649 -14.91 -3.29 -26.87
CA GLU A 649 -16.21 -3.97 -26.80
C GLU A 649 -16.74 -3.96 -25.38
N ILE A 650 -15.89 -4.27 -24.38
CA ILE A 650 -16.30 -4.37 -22.97
C ILE A 650 -16.81 -3.04 -22.43
N TYR A 651 -16.04 -1.96 -22.56
CA TYR A 651 -16.50 -0.66 -22.06
C TYR A 651 -17.61 -0.06 -22.93
N GLY A 652 -17.69 -0.43 -24.22
CA GLY A 652 -18.78 -0.05 -25.12
C GLY A 652 -20.13 -0.66 -24.70
N GLU A 653 -20.15 -1.96 -24.36
CA GLU A 653 -21.31 -2.67 -23.85
C GLU A 653 -21.79 -2.12 -22.50
N LYS A 654 -20.87 -1.97 -21.53
CA LYS A 654 -21.19 -1.36 -20.22
C LYS A 654 -21.74 0.05 -20.36
N ALA A 655 -21.18 0.86 -21.26
CA ALA A 655 -21.69 2.19 -21.51
C ALA A 655 -23.13 2.16 -22.06
N ALA A 656 -23.46 1.20 -22.93
CA ALA A 656 -24.80 1.03 -23.47
C ALA A 656 -25.81 0.62 -22.40
N GLU A 657 -25.43 -0.31 -21.52
CA GLU A 657 -26.24 -0.76 -20.39
C GLU A 657 -26.58 0.40 -19.44
N ILE A 658 -25.58 1.17 -19.01
CA ILE A 658 -25.80 2.32 -18.12
C ILE A 658 -26.68 3.37 -18.80
N VAL A 659 -26.46 3.69 -20.07
CA VAL A 659 -27.28 4.68 -20.78
C VAL A 659 -28.74 4.23 -20.88
N ALA A 660 -29.01 2.93 -21.03
CA ALA A 660 -30.37 2.40 -21.11
C ALA A 660 -31.13 2.50 -19.78
N THR A 661 -30.45 2.48 -18.63
CA THR A 661 -31.08 2.57 -17.30
C THR A 661 -31.32 4.01 -16.84
N LEU A 662 -30.63 5.01 -17.41
CA LEU A 662 -30.75 6.41 -16.99
C LEU A 662 -32.11 7.05 -17.36
N PRO A 663 -32.89 7.58 -16.39
CA PRO A 663 -34.17 8.24 -16.66
C PRO A 663 -33.98 9.61 -17.34
N LYS A 664 -35.08 10.21 -17.81
CA LYS A 664 -35.07 11.56 -18.40
C LYS A 664 -34.75 12.63 -17.35
N ASN A 665 -34.22 13.77 -17.80
CA ASN A 665 -34.02 14.93 -16.94
C ASN A 665 -35.36 15.41 -16.35
N PHE A 666 -35.33 15.89 -15.11
CA PHE A 666 -36.49 16.52 -14.48
C PHE A 666 -36.83 17.85 -15.17
N ASP A 667 -38.12 18.12 -15.36
CA ASP A 667 -38.61 19.42 -15.80
C ASP A 667 -38.66 20.39 -14.60
N VAL A 668 -37.53 21.07 -14.37
CA VAL A 668 -37.35 21.97 -13.22
C VAL A 668 -38.32 23.15 -13.28
N GLU A 669 -38.71 23.61 -14.47
CA GLU A 669 -39.66 24.73 -14.61
C GLU A 669 -41.09 24.30 -14.24
N ALA A 670 -41.50 23.08 -14.60
CA ALA A 670 -42.76 22.52 -14.13
C ALA A 670 -42.76 22.33 -12.60
N VAL A 671 -41.67 21.78 -12.03
CA VAL A 671 -41.54 21.58 -10.58
C VAL A 671 -41.54 22.92 -9.85
N GLN A 672 -40.85 23.94 -10.35
CA GLN A 672 -40.83 25.27 -9.72
C GLN A 672 -42.21 25.95 -9.73
N ARG A 673 -43.06 25.66 -10.73
CA ARG A 673 -44.46 26.12 -10.74
C ARG A 673 -45.32 25.37 -9.72
N ALA A 674 -45.11 24.07 -9.55
CA ALA A 674 -45.82 23.26 -8.56
C ALA A 674 -45.38 23.55 -7.11
N TYR A 675 -44.07 23.77 -6.92
CA TYR A 675 -43.41 24.06 -5.65
C TYR A 675 -42.78 25.46 -5.69
N PRO A 676 -43.59 26.53 -5.67
CA PRO A 676 -43.07 27.89 -5.73
C PRO A 676 -42.29 28.24 -4.46
N VAL A 677 -41.42 29.24 -4.58
CA VAL A 677 -40.69 29.80 -3.43
C VAL A 677 -41.71 30.41 -2.46
N ARG A 678 -41.76 29.84 -1.26
CA ARG A 678 -42.73 30.18 -0.23
C ARG A 678 -42.02 30.55 1.07
N TYR A 679 -42.52 31.58 1.74
CA TYR A 679 -41.95 32.00 3.03
C TYR A 679 -42.23 30.96 4.13
N ASP A 680 -43.35 30.27 4.07
CA ASP A 680 -43.76 29.23 5.02
C ASP A 680 -43.20 27.84 4.71
N GLN A 681 -42.67 27.61 3.50
CA GLN A 681 -42.14 26.30 3.08
C GLN A 681 -40.83 26.45 2.30
N CYS A 682 -39.71 26.52 3.02
CA CYS A 682 -38.36 26.64 2.48
C CYS A 682 -37.90 25.39 1.71
N LEU A 683 -38.44 24.22 2.04
CA LEU A 683 -38.05 22.95 1.43
C LEU A 683 -38.35 22.90 -0.07
N ASN A 684 -39.31 23.67 -0.57
CA ASN A 684 -39.57 23.82 -2.01
C ASN A 684 -38.33 24.32 -2.76
N THR A 685 -37.63 25.31 -2.19
CA THR A 685 -36.40 25.85 -2.78
C THR A 685 -35.28 24.81 -2.74
N VAL A 686 -35.18 24.03 -1.66
CA VAL A 686 -34.19 22.96 -1.53
C VAL A 686 -34.41 21.89 -2.61
N LEU A 687 -35.66 21.44 -2.80
CA LEU A 687 -36.02 20.48 -3.84
C LEU A 687 -35.57 20.94 -5.23
N VAL A 688 -35.93 22.17 -5.62
CA VAL A 688 -35.55 22.73 -6.94
C VAL A 688 -34.02 22.78 -7.12
N GLN A 689 -33.27 23.17 -6.09
CA GLN A 689 -31.81 23.23 -6.15
C GLN A 689 -31.16 21.85 -6.27
N GLU A 690 -31.72 20.83 -5.60
CA GLU A 690 -31.25 19.46 -5.67
C GLU A 690 -31.53 18.83 -7.05
N LEU A 691 -32.71 19.09 -7.63
CA LEU A 691 -33.05 18.66 -8.98
C LEU A 691 -32.12 19.27 -10.05
N LEU A 692 -31.72 20.53 -9.90
CA LEU A 692 -30.73 21.16 -10.78
C LEU A 692 -29.38 20.42 -10.75
N LYS A 693 -28.93 20.00 -9.56
CA LYS A 693 -27.69 19.21 -9.41
C LYS A 693 -27.84 17.81 -10.01
N CYS A 694 -28.96 17.13 -9.75
CA CYS A 694 -29.27 15.82 -10.33
C CYS A 694 -29.25 15.89 -11.87
N ASN A 695 -29.91 16.88 -12.46
CA ASN A 695 -29.92 17.10 -13.91
C ASN A 695 -28.52 17.38 -14.48
N LYS A 696 -27.69 18.16 -13.76
CA LYS A 696 -26.31 18.43 -14.18
C LYS A 696 -25.48 17.14 -14.25
N LEU A 697 -25.54 16.29 -13.23
CA LEU A 697 -24.84 15.01 -13.21
C LEU A 697 -25.39 14.05 -14.28
N LEU A 698 -26.71 13.93 -14.37
CA LEU A 698 -27.39 13.04 -15.31
C LEU A 698 -27.12 13.41 -16.78
N THR A 699 -27.04 14.71 -17.08
CA THR A 699 -26.62 15.20 -18.40
C THR A 699 -25.15 14.84 -18.68
N ARG A 700 -24.24 15.07 -17.72
CA ARG A 700 -22.81 14.75 -17.90
C ARG A 700 -22.57 13.25 -18.09
N LEU A 701 -23.25 12.40 -17.32
CA LEU A 701 -23.23 10.94 -17.48
C LEU A 701 -23.66 10.53 -18.89
N ARG A 702 -24.83 11.01 -19.32
CA ARG A 702 -25.37 10.68 -20.65
C ARG A 702 -24.45 11.15 -21.77
N ASP A 703 -23.98 12.40 -21.72
CA ASP A 703 -23.14 12.97 -22.78
C ASP A 703 -21.82 12.20 -22.91
N THR A 704 -21.14 11.92 -21.80
CA THR A 704 -19.86 11.20 -21.82
C THR A 704 -20.00 9.76 -22.28
N LEU A 705 -21.02 9.02 -21.81
CA LEU A 705 -21.27 7.63 -22.22
C LEU A 705 -21.69 7.51 -23.70
N VAL A 706 -22.57 8.39 -24.18
CA VAL A 706 -22.98 8.41 -25.60
C VAL A 706 -21.81 8.80 -26.49
N ASN A 707 -20.97 9.76 -26.09
CA ASN A 707 -19.79 10.13 -26.85
C ASN A 707 -18.73 9.03 -26.83
N LEU A 708 -18.58 8.28 -25.73
CA LEU A 708 -17.70 7.12 -25.67
C LEU A 708 -18.14 6.04 -26.68
N GLN A 709 -19.43 5.72 -26.73
CA GLN A 709 -19.96 4.77 -27.72
C GLN A 709 -19.73 5.22 -29.18
N LYS A 710 -19.82 6.53 -29.43
CA LYS A 710 -19.51 7.11 -30.75
C LYS A 710 -18.01 7.05 -31.03
N ALA A 711 -17.17 7.23 -30.02
CA ALA A 711 -15.72 7.17 -30.15
C ALA A 711 -15.22 5.76 -30.46
N VAL A 712 -15.78 4.72 -29.83
CA VAL A 712 -15.54 3.30 -30.19
C VAL A 712 -15.88 3.02 -31.66
N LYS A 713 -16.94 3.66 -32.18
CA LYS A 713 -17.35 3.56 -33.59
C LYS A 713 -16.53 4.45 -34.53
N GLY A 714 -15.51 5.15 -34.05
CA GLY A 714 -14.70 6.08 -34.83
C GLY A 714 -15.40 7.37 -35.28
N GLN A 715 -16.56 7.70 -34.69
CA GLN A 715 -17.36 8.89 -35.07
C GLN A 715 -16.96 10.15 -34.28
N VAL A 716 -16.30 9.98 -33.13
CA VAL A 716 -15.83 11.06 -32.25
C VAL A 716 -14.38 10.76 -31.86
N VAL A 717 -13.56 11.80 -31.71
CA VAL A 717 -12.16 11.64 -31.29
C VAL A 717 -12.11 11.23 -29.82
N PHE A 718 -11.26 10.26 -29.50
CA PHE A 718 -10.97 9.84 -28.12
C PHE A 718 -10.28 11.01 -27.40
N SER A 719 -10.98 11.63 -26.44
CA SER A 719 -10.45 12.73 -25.64
C SER A 719 -9.97 12.22 -24.29
N PRO A 720 -9.12 12.98 -23.56
CA PRO A 720 -8.66 12.56 -22.22
C PRO A 720 -9.81 12.29 -21.24
N ASP A 721 -10.90 13.07 -21.32
CA ASP A 721 -12.12 12.83 -20.54
C ASP A 721 -12.78 11.49 -20.88
N LEU A 722 -12.76 11.08 -22.16
CA LEU A 722 -13.34 9.80 -22.61
C LEU A 722 -12.41 8.62 -22.29
N GLU A 723 -11.09 8.82 -22.36
CA GLU A 723 -10.08 7.85 -21.89
C GLU A 723 -10.30 7.51 -20.43
N GLU A 724 -10.45 8.53 -19.58
CA GLU A 724 -10.69 8.33 -18.15
C GLU A 724 -12.02 7.61 -17.89
N VAL A 725 -13.07 7.90 -18.65
CA VAL A 725 -14.35 7.19 -18.54
C VAL A 725 -14.20 5.74 -18.99
N ALA A 726 -13.51 5.46 -20.09
CA ALA A 726 -13.27 4.10 -20.57
C ALA A 726 -12.47 3.29 -19.54
N GLU A 727 -11.40 3.85 -18.98
CA GLU A 727 -10.61 3.25 -17.92
C GLU A 727 -11.46 3.00 -16.66
N GLY A 728 -12.31 3.96 -16.26
CA GLY A 728 -13.23 3.80 -15.13
C GLY A 728 -14.24 2.67 -15.33
N LEU A 729 -14.79 2.51 -16.53
CA LEU A 729 -15.71 1.41 -16.88
C LEU A 729 -15.02 0.04 -16.84
N LEU A 730 -13.75 -0.04 -17.24
CA LEU A 730 -12.94 -1.26 -17.18
C LEU A 730 -12.54 -1.59 -15.73
N SER A 731 -12.12 -0.59 -14.95
CA SER A 731 -11.64 -0.72 -13.58
C SER A 731 -12.72 -0.65 -12.49
N ASN A 732 -14.00 -0.58 -12.87
CA ASN A 732 -15.15 -0.45 -11.96
C ASN A 732 -15.05 0.78 -11.03
N LYS A 733 -14.46 1.87 -11.51
CA LYS A 733 -14.22 3.10 -10.74
C LYS A 733 -15.02 4.27 -11.31
N VAL A 734 -15.54 5.14 -10.45
CA VAL A 734 -16.22 6.37 -10.85
C VAL A 734 -15.19 7.36 -11.43
N PRO A 735 -15.32 7.80 -12.71
CA PRO A 735 -14.42 8.77 -13.33
C PRO A 735 -14.46 10.14 -12.65
N SER A 736 -13.34 10.85 -12.59
CA SER A 736 -13.25 12.18 -11.96
C SER A 736 -14.14 13.22 -12.63
N VAL A 737 -14.36 13.06 -13.94
CA VAL A 737 -15.28 13.89 -14.73
C VAL A 737 -16.70 13.87 -14.17
N TRP A 738 -17.14 12.73 -13.62
CA TRP A 738 -18.44 12.61 -12.97
C TRP A 738 -18.37 13.07 -11.52
N ALA A 739 -17.32 12.70 -10.79
CA ALA A 739 -17.12 13.08 -9.39
C ALA A 739 -17.13 14.61 -9.17
N LYS A 740 -16.59 15.40 -10.12
CA LYS A 740 -16.59 16.88 -10.08
C LYS A 740 -17.97 17.52 -10.00
N VAL A 741 -19.02 16.84 -10.51
CA VAL A 741 -20.40 17.34 -10.51
C VAL A 741 -21.33 16.48 -9.65
N SER A 742 -20.79 15.46 -8.98
CA SER A 742 -21.53 14.52 -8.14
C SER A 742 -21.45 14.90 -6.66
N TYR A 743 -22.16 14.12 -5.84
CA TYR A 743 -21.92 14.02 -4.40
C TYR A 743 -20.64 13.20 -4.14
N PRO A 744 -19.93 13.45 -3.03
CA PRO A 744 -18.82 12.59 -2.61
C PRO A 744 -19.32 11.16 -2.45
N SER A 745 -18.59 10.18 -3.01
CA SER A 745 -18.90 8.75 -2.91
C SER A 745 -17.61 7.96 -3.08
N LEU A 746 -17.48 6.87 -2.33
CA LEU A 746 -16.41 5.89 -2.48
C LEU A 746 -16.89 4.58 -3.12
N LYS A 747 -18.18 4.52 -3.47
CA LYS A 747 -18.78 3.34 -4.10
C LYS A 747 -18.12 2.99 -5.44
N PRO A 748 -17.91 1.70 -5.74
CA PRO A 748 -17.57 1.25 -7.08
C PRO A 748 -18.63 1.68 -8.09
N LEU A 749 -18.25 1.71 -9.36
CA LEU A 749 -19.09 2.24 -10.44
C LEU A 749 -20.50 1.64 -10.46
N GLY A 750 -20.63 0.31 -10.36
CA GLY A 750 -21.94 -0.37 -10.36
C GLY A 750 -22.85 0.09 -9.21
N SER A 751 -22.34 0.03 -7.97
CA SER A 751 -23.05 0.46 -6.77
C SER A 751 -23.37 1.95 -6.78
N TYR A 752 -22.47 2.77 -7.32
CA TYR A 752 -22.66 4.22 -7.49
C TYR A 752 -23.82 4.54 -8.45
N VAL A 753 -23.91 3.85 -9.59
CA VAL A 753 -25.02 4.05 -10.54
C VAL A 753 -26.34 3.63 -9.90
N ALA A 754 -26.38 2.49 -9.19
CA ALA A 754 -27.57 2.04 -8.47
C ALA A 754 -28.02 3.04 -7.39
N ASP A 755 -27.10 3.54 -6.57
CA ASP A 755 -27.37 4.57 -5.57
C ASP A 755 -27.90 5.87 -6.21
N PHE A 756 -27.30 6.30 -7.32
CA PHE A 756 -27.78 7.50 -8.02
C PHE A 756 -29.20 7.32 -8.56
N LEU A 757 -29.53 6.16 -9.13
CA LEU A 757 -30.89 5.86 -9.59
C LEU A 757 -31.91 5.88 -8.44
N GLN A 758 -31.56 5.36 -7.27
CA GLN A 758 -32.42 5.43 -6.08
C GLN A 758 -32.66 6.88 -5.64
N ARG A 759 -31.64 7.76 -5.73
CA ARG A 759 -31.80 9.20 -5.41
C ARG A 759 -32.76 9.89 -6.35
N LEU A 760 -32.66 9.59 -7.65
CA LEU A 760 -33.59 10.13 -8.66
C LEU A 760 -35.02 9.67 -8.37
N GLN A 761 -35.20 8.40 -8.03
CA GLN A 761 -36.50 7.85 -7.65
C GLN A 761 -37.07 8.55 -6.40
N PHE A 762 -36.26 8.79 -5.38
CA PHE A 762 -36.69 9.51 -4.17
C PHE A 762 -37.24 10.91 -4.47
N PHE A 763 -36.57 11.69 -5.32
CA PHE A 763 -37.07 13.02 -5.70
C PHE A 763 -38.29 12.94 -6.63
N GLU A 764 -38.35 11.94 -7.51
CA GLU A 764 -39.52 11.70 -8.37
C GLU A 764 -40.77 11.38 -7.53
N ASP A 765 -40.62 10.56 -6.47
CA ASP A 765 -41.70 10.23 -5.54
C ASP A 765 -42.14 11.46 -4.74
N TRP A 766 -41.21 12.32 -4.31
CA TRP A 766 -41.53 13.60 -3.70
C TRP A 766 -42.37 14.48 -4.66
N ILE A 767 -41.98 14.60 -5.93
CA ILE A 767 -42.74 15.40 -6.91
C ILE A 767 -44.17 14.86 -7.11
N LYS A 768 -44.37 13.55 -7.01
CA LYS A 768 -45.68 12.90 -7.24
C LYS A 768 -46.58 12.86 -6.01
N MET A 769 -46.01 12.60 -4.84
CA MET A 769 -46.72 12.29 -3.59
C MET A 769 -46.61 13.39 -2.53
N ASP A 770 -45.96 14.52 -2.87
CA ASP A 770 -45.59 15.59 -1.96
C ASP A 770 -44.46 15.22 -0.97
N ALA A 771 -44.12 16.12 -0.05
CA ALA A 771 -43.01 15.94 0.88
C ALA A 771 -43.13 14.66 1.71
N PRO A 772 -42.07 13.82 1.76
CA PRO A 772 -42.12 12.55 2.49
C PRO A 772 -42.13 12.79 4.00
N THR A 773 -42.78 11.91 4.75
CA THR A 773 -42.74 11.90 6.22
C THR A 773 -41.34 11.59 6.76
N VAL A 774 -40.63 10.69 6.09
CA VAL A 774 -39.24 10.30 6.42
C VAL A 774 -38.34 10.70 5.27
N PHE A 775 -37.42 11.62 5.54
CA PHE A 775 -36.46 12.09 4.56
C PHE A 775 -35.25 11.15 4.48
N TRP A 776 -34.88 10.73 3.28
CA TRP A 776 -33.62 10.02 3.07
C TRP A 776 -32.47 11.02 3.09
N PHE A 777 -31.86 11.20 4.26
CA PHE A 777 -30.90 12.26 4.52
C PHE A 777 -29.63 12.12 3.69
N SER A 778 -29.17 10.89 3.50
CA SER A 778 -28.03 10.61 2.64
C SER A 778 -28.32 10.79 1.16
N GLY A 779 -29.59 10.83 0.74
CA GLY A 779 -30.02 11.03 -0.65
C GLY A 779 -29.77 12.43 -1.21
N PHE A 780 -29.65 13.45 -0.37
CA PHE A 780 -29.37 14.83 -0.77
C PHE A 780 -27.89 15.01 -1.19
N PHE A 781 -27.64 15.79 -2.23
CA PHE A 781 -26.30 16.25 -2.61
C PHE A 781 -25.75 17.27 -1.59
N PHE A 782 -26.63 18.11 -1.03
CA PHE A 782 -26.24 19.13 -0.06
C PHE A 782 -27.16 19.17 1.16
N GLN A 783 -26.83 18.32 2.14
CA GLN A 783 -27.55 18.12 3.39
C GLN A 783 -27.69 19.43 4.21
N GLN A 784 -26.71 20.33 4.16
CA GLN A 784 -26.76 21.60 4.90
C GLN A 784 -27.92 22.50 4.45
N ALA A 785 -28.28 22.50 3.17
CA ALA A 785 -29.45 23.25 2.69
C ALA A 785 -30.75 22.64 3.21
N PHE A 786 -30.84 21.32 3.28
CA PHE A 786 -31.98 20.63 3.90
C PHE A 786 -32.12 21.00 5.38
N LEU A 787 -31.06 20.86 6.18
CA LEU A 787 -31.06 21.20 7.61
C LEU A 787 -31.45 22.67 7.84
N THR A 788 -30.89 23.58 7.06
CA THR A 788 -31.21 25.01 7.14
C THR A 788 -32.66 25.28 6.74
N GLY A 789 -33.18 24.60 5.71
CA GLY A 789 -34.56 24.70 5.29
C GLY A 789 -35.54 24.29 6.39
N VAL A 790 -35.26 23.18 7.09
CA VAL A 790 -36.07 22.72 8.23
C VAL A 790 -36.01 23.70 9.40
N LEU A 791 -34.82 24.19 9.77
CA LEU A 791 -34.68 25.21 10.82
C LEU A 791 -35.40 26.51 10.47
N GLN A 792 -35.33 26.95 9.22
CA GLN A 792 -36.05 28.14 8.76
C GLN A 792 -37.56 27.97 8.85
N ASN A 793 -38.09 26.81 8.47
CA ASN A 793 -39.52 26.52 8.61
C ASN A 793 -39.95 26.60 10.09
N PHE A 794 -39.18 26.00 10.99
CA PHE A 794 -39.45 26.05 12.43
C PHE A 794 -39.37 27.48 12.99
N ALA A 795 -38.26 28.18 12.74
CA ALA A 795 -38.03 29.54 13.21
C ALA A 795 -39.14 30.50 12.75
N ARG A 796 -39.64 30.33 11.51
CA ARG A 796 -40.73 31.15 10.97
C ARG A 796 -42.10 30.79 11.56
N LYS A 797 -42.39 29.49 11.76
CA LYS A 797 -43.64 29.00 12.39
C LYS A 797 -43.77 29.54 13.83
N ASP A 798 -42.68 29.45 14.59
CA ASP A 798 -42.66 29.83 16.01
C ASP A 798 -42.21 31.29 16.25
N LYS A 799 -41.88 32.04 15.18
CA LYS A 799 -41.39 33.43 15.21
C LYS A 799 -40.16 33.61 16.10
N ILE A 800 -39.23 32.66 16.02
CA ILE A 800 -37.96 32.65 16.74
C ILE A 800 -36.84 33.09 15.78
N ALA A 801 -35.81 33.75 16.30
CA ALA A 801 -34.62 34.07 15.51
C ALA A 801 -33.80 32.78 15.26
N ILE A 802 -33.40 32.54 14.01
CA ILE A 802 -32.76 31.27 13.59
C ILE A 802 -31.46 30.97 14.34
N ASP A 803 -30.74 32.01 14.77
CA ASP A 803 -29.51 31.93 15.57
C ASP A 803 -29.74 31.38 16.98
N ARG A 804 -30.98 31.40 17.48
CA ARG A 804 -31.37 30.81 18.77
C ARG A 804 -31.92 29.39 18.63
N CYS A 805 -32.03 28.86 17.42
CA CYS A 805 -32.49 27.50 17.17
C CYS A 805 -31.33 26.51 17.19
N ILE A 806 -31.45 25.47 18.01
CA ILE A 806 -30.51 24.35 18.06
C ILE A 806 -31.24 23.04 17.77
N TRP A 807 -30.48 21.97 17.52
CA TRP A 807 -31.02 20.64 17.30
C TRP A 807 -31.01 19.83 18.59
N ASN A 808 -32.19 19.38 19.01
CA ASN A 808 -32.34 18.20 19.85
C ASN A 808 -32.62 16.99 18.94
N MET A 809 -32.19 15.80 19.34
CA MET A 809 -32.22 14.61 18.51
C MET A 809 -32.65 13.41 19.33
N GLU A 810 -33.54 12.60 18.77
CA GLU A 810 -33.98 11.36 19.37
C GLU A 810 -33.92 10.25 18.33
N VAL A 811 -33.22 9.16 18.66
CA VAL A 811 -33.25 7.95 17.84
C VAL A 811 -34.54 7.21 18.17
N LEU A 812 -35.32 6.88 17.15
CA LEU A 812 -36.56 6.12 17.26
C LEU A 812 -36.27 4.62 17.25
N LYS A 813 -37.20 3.82 17.78
CA LYS A 813 -37.05 2.36 17.77
C LYS A 813 -37.08 1.79 16.35
N ALA A 814 -36.31 0.74 16.12
CA ALA A 814 -36.16 0.09 14.82
C ALA A 814 -37.44 -0.64 14.33
N ASP A 815 -38.34 -1.01 15.25
CA ASP A 815 -39.62 -1.66 14.93
C ASP A 815 -40.66 -0.72 14.28
N ILE A 816 -40.42 0.59 14.34
CA ILE A 816 -41.26 1.61 13.71
C ILE A 816 -41.02 1.60 12.20
N THR A 817 -41.93 0.98 11.45
CA THR A 817 -41.83 0.87 9.98
C THR A 817 -42.36 2.09 9.23
N ALA A 818 -43.36 2.79 9.79
CA ALA A 818 -43.95 4.00 9.23
C ALA A 818 -44.21 5.01 10.36
N PRO A 819 -43.25 5.90 10.67
CA PRO A 819 -43.46 6.90 11.72
C PRO A 819 -44.49 7.92 11.28
N GLU A 820 -45.28 8.43 12.24
CA GLU A 820 -46.20 9.53 12.01
C GLU A 820 -45.46 10.84 11.73
N GLU A 821 -46.13 11.78 11.06
CA GLU A 821 -45.55 13.09 10.79
C GLU A 821 -45.27 13.85 12.09
N PRO A 822 -44.02 14.29 12.33
CA PRO A 822 -43.68 14.94 13.59
C PRO A 822 -44.31 16.34 13.67
N GLU A 823 -44.84 16.71 14.84
CA GLU A 823 -45.41 18.06 15.06
C GLU A 823 -44.38 19.19 14.83
N ARG A 824 -43.10 18.88 15.08
CA ARG A 824 -41.95 19.78 14.95
C ARG A 824 -40.75 19.05 14.36
N GLY A 825 -40.05 19.71 13.45
CA GLY A 825 -38.82 19.19 12.85
C GLY A 825 -39.07 18.18 11.74
N CYS A 826 -38.21 17.18 11.62
CA CYS A 826 -38.30 16.15 10.58
C CYS A 826 -37.69 14.83 11.05
N ILE A 827 -38.12 13.72 10.44
CA ILE A 827 -37.54 12.39 10.68
C ILE A 827 -36.64 12.05 9.50
N ILE A 828 -35.44 11.56 9.80
CA ILE A 828 -34.43 11.19 8.80
C ILE A 828 -34.07 9.72 8.87
N ARG A 829 -33.67 9.17 7.72
CA ARG A 829 -33.08 7.82 7.57
C ARG A 829 -31.81 7.84 6.71
N GLY A 830 -31.08 6.73 6.72
CA GLY A 830 -29.93 6.49 5.86
C GLY A 830 -28.60 6.99 6.44
N LEU A 831 -28.43 6.80 7.75
CA LEU A 831 -27.16 7.00 8.45
C LEU A 831 -26.62 5.65 8.92
N PHE A 832 -25.31 5.50 8.94
CA PHE A 832 -24.61 4.29 9.38
C PHE A 832 -23.63 4.67 10.48
N MET A 833 -23.55 3.89 11.56
CA MET A 833 -22.50 4.03 12.56
C MET A 833 -21.26 3.25 12.18
N ASP A 834 -20.11 3.87 12.39
CA ASP A 834 -18.78 3.31 12.17
C ASP A 834 -18.01 3.31 13.51
N GLY A 835 -17.46 2.15 13.89
CA GLY A 835 -16.81 1.91 15.17
C GLY A 835 -17.75 1.65 16.36
N ALA A 836 -19.07 1.73 16.16
CA ALA A 836 -20.10 1.40 17.15
C ALA A 836 -21.40 0.92 16.49
N ARG A 837 -22.38 0.52 17.30
CA ARG A 837 -23.76 0.23 16.89
C ARG A 837 -24.77 0.94 17.79
N TRP A 838 -25.99 1.09 17.29
CA TRP A 838 -27.12 1.50 18.11
C TRP A 838 -27.71 0.27 18.79
N ASP A 839 -28.06 0.39 20.06
CA ASP A 839 -28.78 -0.65 20.80
C ASP A 839 -30.24 -0.25 21.00
N ASP A 840 -31.15 -0.94 20.32
CA ASP A 840 -32.59 -0.65 20.35
C ASP A 840 -33.25 -1.02 21.69
N ASP A 841 -32.70 -1.99 22.42
CA ASP A 841 -33.25 -2.44 23.69
C ASP A 841 -32.94 -1.43 24.80
N THR A 842 -31.71 -0.92 24.81
CA THR A 842 -31.23 0.04 25.83
C THR A 842 -31.28 1.50 25.40
N MET A 843 -31.56 1.78 24.12
CA MET A 843 -31.61 3.13 23.52
C MET A 843 -30.34 3.96 23.75
N VAL A 844 -29.18 3.32 23.64
CA VAL A 844 -27.85 3.94 23.80
C VAL A 844 -26.87 3.40 22.76
N ILE A 845 -25.74 4.08 22.57
CA ILE A 845 -24.61 3.54 21.80
C ILE A 845 -24.04 2.31 22.51
N ALA A 846 -23.76 1.26 21.73
CA ALA A 846 -23.08 0.05 22.16
C ALA A 846 -21.94 -0.33 21.21
N ASP A 847 -21.09 -1.26 21.65
CA ASP A 847 -20.01 -1.80 20.83
C ASP A 847 -20.56 -2.57 19.63
N SER A 848 -19.92 -2.40 18.46
CA SER A 848 -20.26 -3.13 17.24
C SER A 848 -20.19 -4.64 17.47
N PHE A 849 -21.07 -5.40 16.81
CA PHE A 849 -20.92 -6.85 16.81
C PHE A 849 -19.62 -7.25 16.11
N PRO A 850 -18.97 -8.35 16.52
CA PRO A 850 -17.80 -8.86 15.82
C PRO A 850 -18.06 -8.98 14.32
N LYS A 851 -17.12 -8.51 13.50
CA LYS A 851 -17.13 -8.61 12.02
C LYS A 851 -18.22 -7.77 11.32
N VAL A 852 -19.03 -7.03 12.07
CA VAL A 852 -19.96 -6.02 11.53
C VAL A 852 -19.28 -4.65 11.58
N LEU A 853 -18.76 -4.19 10.45
CA LEU A 853 -18.00 -2.93 10.36
C LEU A 853 -18.91 -1.70 10.52
N PHE A 854 -20.05 -1.71 9.83
CA PHE A 854 -21.04 -0.64 9.85
C PHE A 854 -22.37 -1.15 10.37
N SER A 855 -23.07 -0.33 11.15
CA SER A 855 -24.43 -0.63 11.62
C SER A 855 -25.39 0.44 11.10
N GLU A 856 -26.50 0.03 10.49
CA GLU A 856 -27.55 0.99 10.11
C GLU A 856 -28.17 1.61 11.37
N VAL A 857 -28.33 2.93 11.36
CA VAL A 857 -28.98 3.66 12.44
C VAL A 857 -30.48 3.72 12.17
N PRO A 858 -31.32 3.44 13.17
CA PRO A 858 -32.76 3.66 13.06
C PRO A 858 -33.11 5.12 12.73
N TYR A 859 -34.39 5.38 12.53
CA TYR A 859 -34.86 6.72 12.23
C TYR A 859 -34.47 7.72 13.33
N ILE A 860 -33.93 8.86 12.93
CA ILE A 860 -33.59 9.95 13.87
C ILE A 860 -34.60 11.06 13.69
N TRP A 861 -35.25 11.44 14.78
CA TRP A 861 -36.09 12.63 14.83
C TRP A 861 -35.23 13.84 15.16
N LEU A 862 -35.06 14.72 14.17
CA LEU A 862 -34.40 16.01 14.32
C LEU A 862 -35.42 17.05 14.82
N LYS A 863 -35.32 17.41 16.10
CA LYS A 863 -36.23 18.32 16.80
C LYS A 863 -35.57 19.69 16.97
N PRO A 864 -35.97 20.71 16.20
CA PRO A 864 -35.48 22.05 16.45
C PRO A 864 -36.09 22.60 17.73
N VAL A 865 -35.26 23.15 18.61
CA VAL A 865 -35.66 23.77 19.88
C VAL A 865 -34.97 25.12 20.04
N GLU A 866 -35.56 25.99 20.86
CA GLU A 866 -34.90 27.24 21.28
C GLU A 866 -33.83 26.90 22.33
N MET A 867 -32.64 27.49 22.22
CA MET A 867 -31.47 27.19 23.06
C MET A 867 -31.78 27.21 24.57
N ASP A 868 -32.63 28.13 25.05
CA ASP A 868 -32.98 28.25 26.46
C ASP A 868 -33.98 27.18 26.95
N LYS A 869 -34.56 26.40 26.04
CA LYS A 869 -35.53 25.33 26.30
C LYS A 869 -34.95 23.95 26.01
N ASP A 870 -33.62 23.85 25.94
CA ASP A 870 -32.96 22.59 25.72
C ASP A 870 -32.96 21.75 27.01
N GLU A 871 -33.59 20.58 26.93
CA GLU A 871 -33.67 19.61 28.03
C GLU A 871 -32.58 18.52 27.93
N THR A 872 -31.66 18.64 26.96
CA THR A 872 -30.62 17.64 26.70
C THR A 872 -29.64 17.55 27.87
N ASN A 873 -29.46 16.34 28.41
CA ASN A 873 -28.45 16.10 29.44
C ASN A 873 -27.06 15.86 28.81
N TYR A 874 -26.30 16.93 28.64
CA TYR A 874 -24.96 16.90 28.04
C TYR A 874 -23.94 16.01 28.78
N GLY A 875 -24.19 15.63 30.04
CA GLY A 875 -23.32 14.71 30.79
C GLY A 875 -23.49 13.23 30.45
N ARG A 876 -24.53 12.87 29.70
CA ARG A 876 -24.86 11.48 29.32
C ARG A 876 -25.10 11.33 27.82
N ILE A 877 -24.39 12.13 27.03
CA ILE A 877 -24.40 12.03 25.58
C ILE A 877 -22.98 11.93 25.04
N TYR A 878 -22.87 11.30 23.88
CA TYR A 878 -21.71 11.36 23.02
C TYR A 878 -22.01 12.33 21.88
N THR A 879 -21.15 13.32 21.70
CA THR A 879 -21.20 14.21 20.54
C THR A 879 -20.55 13.52 19.34
N CYS A 880 -21.37 12.82 18.56
CA CYS A 880 -20.96 11.99 17.42
C CYS A 880 -20.82 12.82 16.14
N PRO A 881 -19.64 12.86 15.49
CA PRO A 881 -19.47 13.54 14.22
C PRO A 881 -20.10 12.75 13.07
N VAL A 882 -20.77 13.46 12.15
CA VAL A 882 -21.37 12.87 10.94
C VAL A 882 -20.57 13.29 9.71
N TYR A 883 -20.17 12.33 8.89
CA TYR A 883 -19.44 12.54 7.64
C TYR A 883 -20.20 12.03 6.42
N LYS A 884 -19.89 12.58 5.25
CA LYS A 884 -20.49 12.11 3.99
C LYS A 884 -19.96 10.74 3.59
N THR A 885 -18.67 10.50 3.72
CA THR A 885 -17.98 9.24 3.35
C THR A 885 -17.13 8.69 4.50
N SER A 886 -16.77 7.40 4.42
CA SER A 886 -15.88 6.73 5.38
C SER A 886 -14.49 7.36 5.47
N GLU A 887 -14.06 8.16 4.47
CA GLU A 887 -12.77 8.85 4.47
C GLU A 887 -12.65 9.89 5.60
N ARG A 888 -13.78 10.46 6.06
CA ARG A 888 -13.94 11.50 7.10
C ARG A 888 -13.14 12.80 6.90
N ARG A 889 -12.25 12.87 5.92
CA ARG A 889 -11.49 14.05 5.50
C ARG A 889 -12.00 14.62 4.17
N GLY A 890 -11.64 15.86 3.91
CA GLY A 890 -11.99 16.62 2.71
C GLY A 890 -11.20 17.93 2.68
N THR A 891 -11.48 18.81 1.73
CA THR A 891 -10.87 20.15 1.72
C THR A 891 -11.33 20.91 2.97
N LEU A 892 -10.38 21.48 3.72
CA LEU A 892 -10.69 22.34 4.87
C LEU A 892 -11.29 23.66 4.37
N SER A 893 -12.45 24.02 4.91
CA SER A 893 -13.08 25.31 4.67
C SER A 893 -12.38 26.43 5.44
N THR A 894 -12.69 27.69 5.12
CA THR A 894 -12.18 28.86 5.85
C THR A 894 -12.54 28.88 7.34
N SER A 895 -13.55 28.10 7.77
CA SER A 895 -13.91 27.89 9.17
C SER A 895 -13.16 26.72 9.83
N GLY A 896 -12.24 26.06 9.13
CA GLY A 896 -11.45 24.93 9.65
C GLY A 896 -12.17 23.58 9.61
N HIS A 897 -13.42 23.52 9.15
CA HIS A 897 -14.15 22.25 9.02
C HIS A 897 -13.91 21.60 7.66
N SER A 898 -13.77 20.27 7.67
CA SER A 898 -13.74 19.44 6.46
C SER A 898 -15.04 19.57 5.67
N THR A 899 -14.95 19.66 4.34
CA THR A 899 -16.10 19.58 3.41
C THR A 899 -16.87 18.26 3.49
N ASN A 900 -16.26 17.23 4.09
CA ASN A 900 -16.88 15.93 4.35
C ASN A 900 -17.70 15.94 5.66
N HIS A 901 -17.42 16.83 6.60
CA HIS A 901 -18.18 16.96 7.84
C HIS A 901 -19.56 17.57 7.57
N VAL A 902 -20.60 16.94 8.12
CA VAL A 902 -22.00 17.34 7.94
C VAL A 902 -22.51 18.10 9.17
N MET A 903 -22.54 17.43 10.32
CA MET A 903 -23.04 17.96 11.60
C MET A 903 -22.59 17.08 12.76
N MET A 904 -22.88 17.51 13.98
CA MET A 904 -22.77 16.69 15.19
C MET A 904 -24.15 16.13 15.55
N ILE A 905 -24.23 14.86 15.93
CA ILE A 905 -25.43 14.21 16.48
C ILE A 905 -25.18 13.85 17.94
N PHE A 906 -26.15 14.19 18.79
CA PHE A 906 -26.11 13.86 20.22
C PHE A 906 -26.74 12.50 20.45
N LEU A 907 -25.96 11.56 20.97
CA LEU A 907 -26.38 10.19 21.18
C LEU A 907 -26.31 9.82 22.67
N PRO A 908 -27.36 9.25 23.25
CA PRO A 908 -27.32 8.74 24.63
C PRO A 908 -26.22 7.69 24.83
N ILE A 909 -25.53 7.77 25.98
CA ILE A 909 -24.52 6.78 26.38
C ILE A 909 -24.93 6.04 27.65
N ALA A 910 -24.51 4.78 27.75
CA ALA A 910 -24.72 3.96 28.93
C ALA A 910 -24.03 4.56 30.17
N PRO A 911 -24.54 4.33 31.40
CA PRO A 911 -23.98 4.92 32.63
C PRO A 911 -22.49 4.60 32.90
N GLU A 912 -22.01 3.47 32.41
CA GLU A 912 -20.64 2.96 32.49
C GLU A 912 -19.67 3.60 31.50
N HIS A 913 -20.19 4.25 30.45
CA HIS A 913 -19.39 4.90 29.41
C HIS A 913 -19.35 6.42 29.62
N ASP A 914 -18.29 7.03 29.12
CA ASP A 914 -18.13 8.48 29.03
C ASP A 914 -17.86 8.90 27.57
N GLU A 915 -17.85 10.22 27.33
CA GLU A 915 -17.54 10.76 26.02
C GLU A 915 -16.12 10.39 25.57
N THR A 916 -15.16 10.39 26.50
CA THR A 916 -13.75 10.02 26.27
C THR A 916 -13.64 8.64 25.63
N PHE A 917 -14.38 7.64 26.12
CA PHE A 917 -14.38 6.28 25.61
C PHE A 917 -14.73 6.21 24.12
N TRP A 918 -15.80 6.89 23.71
CA TRP A 918 -16.26 6.87 22.31
C TRP A 918 -15.41 7.73 21.38
N VAL A 919 -14.84 8.83 21.89
CA VAL A 919 -13.85 9.62 21.13
C VAL A 919 -12.62 8.78 20.84
N LYS A 920 -12.06 8.08 21.84
CA LYS A 920 -10.87 7.22 21.64
C LYS A 920 -11.14 6.08 20.65
N ARG A 921 -12.37 5.54 20.63
CA ARG A 921 -12.81 4.53 19.66
C ARG A 921 -12.98 5.04 18.23
N GLY A 922 -12.91 6.36 18.03
CA GLY A 922 -13.08 6.96 16.70
C GLY A 922 -14.49 6.75 16.15
N VAL A 923 -15.51 6.76 17.02
CA VAL A 923 -16.89 6.57 16.56
C VAL A 923 -17.35 7.74 15.71
N ALA A 924 -18.01 7.45 14.60
CA ALA A 924 -18.67 8.45 13.78
C ALA A 924 -19.92 7.88 13.12
N MET A 925 -20.75 8.76 12.57
CA MET A 925 -21.77 8.37 11.61
C MET A 925 -21.35 8.73 10.19
N LEU A 926 -21.78 7.91 9.24
CA LEU A 926 -21.56 8.07 7.82
C LEU A 926 -22.91 8.20 7.10
N THR A 927 -22.98 9.06 6.09
CA THR A 927 -24.16 9.11 5.22
C THR A 927 -24.17 7.99 4.19
N GLN A 928 -23.01 7.42 3.85
CA GLN A 928 -22.91 6.30 2.94
C GLN A 928 -21.75 5.39 3.32
N ILE A 929 -21.91 4.11 3.00
CA ILE A 929 -20.88 3.07 3.08
C ILE A 929 -20.21 2.88 1.72
N ASP A 930 -19.02 2.30 1.74
CA ASP A 930 -18.19 2.14 0.54
C ASP A 930 -18.73 1.07 -0.40
N ASP A 931 -19.54 0.13 0.09
CA ASP A 931 -20.23 -0.89 -0.72
C ASP A 931 -21.67 -1.09 -0.27
#